data_AF-A0AAW1SM23-F1
#
_entry.id   AF-A0AAW1SM23-F1
#
_cell.length_a   1.000
_cell.length_b   1.000
_cell.length_c   1.000
_cell.angle_alpha   90.00
_cell.angle_beta   90.00
_cell.angle_gamma   90.00
#
_symmetry.space_group_name_H-M   'P 1'
#
loop_
_entity.id
_entity.type
_entity.pdbx_description
1 polymer ?
#
loop_
_entity_poly.entity_id
_entity_poly.type
_entity_poly.pdbx_seq_one_letter_code
_entity_poly.pdbx_strand_id
1 'polypeptide(L)'
;MSNQKIGNLQAIAQFLSNASKSLSGTIADIISPARMVIFGTLLTTLNKPMFAASGYVFATFGTTATLYWITAGKVFDRMSKGIREAPSKALIGDLSQQSGDSPTAAFSLRQALGTFGALVGSAIAGIAFNLSGRNYILTFALSAIPAAAALLITTAAFGNKSATAEAKEKSKAVAVAEGETGQNKKLSFLEKAKALKGAVGPAYWEALVVVCLLYFARFDASFITLRAKTVMAKSQLPLLTSTMMLTTTLLAAPAGIRAKSSLKARNNVLLLGFLAMIGADLAFALIGSVPGMFLGATLVGVHMALTHGVSLAMVSSYIPTTSVPGIGRITGTCWSFTDFVFGIILAYSNSVAGKFADITVQQGRGNIGCFFGGIGATVLSGLALIIFAKFFHLGKEDYVQSSGKPSKKAVQSFIEFFKFFTWSYPTILGPLCVLSSRVIWLAPLHNCYHRHLLGPRVCRPFVYPTERRLGNRPAAGICQFVRAAAMTAGTDAPAKAFASPSNETSNMYKKLQNGSDVRGIAITGVEGENVNLPPTAAFNIGCGFAEWLSKRLGKSVNDLKISVGQDPRLSGPLLSSAIVAGLASRGAQVVQFGLATTPAMYMSCILEGHVNDGAIMITASHLPFNRNGFKFFTKEGGLEKKDITEVLQQAAASASAQMGEGQQQSYSDAAHVLQTALRVDPGRVPEANFMPVYSAHMQKLLKEGVNHPDHYDTPLKGFHFLVDAGNGGGGFFATDVLAPLGADITGSQFLDPDGMFPNHIPNPEDKRAMQSATEAVKRHSPDLAIVFDTDVDRSAVVASDGEPINSNRYIALMAAVTLRKYPGTTIVTDSVTSNGLTQFIKDQGGKHFRYKRGYKNVISKGIELNDQGEETNLMMETSGHGAMKENYFLDDGAYSALQIIIETAKQRVEGGKSITADLLGKLHEPLEASEFRLKLQTEDFKSEGDHILHGFHEWVKAGADGASGWALEKENFEGYRVNVDEGEGKQGWLLLRASLHDPLLVLNVESDTTGGMRGIVDKVSSFFGASDYKVDSSQLEDLH
;
A
#
# COMPACT_ATOMS: atom_id res chain seq x y z
N MET A 1 -21.55 -37.25 36.20
CA MET A 1 -20.77 -37.60 34.99
C MET A 1 -19.35 -37.91 35.41
N SER A 2 -18.66 -38.83 34.72
CA SER A 2 -17.22 -39.01 34.88
C SER A 2 -16.44 -37.83 34.28
N ASN A 3 -15.19 -37.62 34.70
CA ASN A 3 -14.36 -36.52 34.20
C ASN A 3 -14.03 -36.69 32.71
N GLN A 4 -13.91 -37.92 32.21
CA GLN A 4 -13.83 -38.23 30.78
C GLN A 4 -15.08 -37.78 30.01
N LYS A 5 -16.29 -37.97 30.55
CA LYS A 5 -17.52 -37.47 29.88
C LYS A 5 -17.56 -35.94 29.85
N ILE A 6 -17.05 -35.27 30.88
CA ILE A 6 -16.91 -33.79 30.91
C ILE A 6 -15.85 -33.34 29.90
N GLY A 7 -14.68 -33.99 29.88
CA GLY A 7 -13.61 -33.76 28.91
C GLY A 7 -14.07 -33.94 27.47
N ASN A 8 -14.84 -34.99 27.16
CA ASN A 8 -15.42 -35.22 25.84
C ASN A 8 -16.44 -34.14 25.43
N LEU A 9 -17.27 -33.63 26.36
CA LEU A 9 -18.17 -32.50 26.06
C LEU A 9 -17.39 -31.22 25.77
N GLN A 10 -16.35 -30.91 26.56
CA GLN A 10 -15.49 -29.76 26.29
C GLN A 10 -14.71 -29.94 24.98
N ALA A 11 -14.28 -31.15 24.66
CA ALA A 11 -13.62 -31.48 23.40
C ALA A 11 -14.53 -31.17 22.19
N ILE A 12 -15.78 -31.61 22.22
CA ILE A 12 -16.77 -31.33 21.16
C ILE A 12 -17.06 -29.81 21.08
N ALA A 13 -17.30 -29.15 22.22
CA ALA A 13 -17.60 -27.72 22.24
C ALA A 13 -16.43 -26.87 21.71
N GLN A 14 -15.20 -27.23 22.07
CA GLN A 14 -13.99 -26.52 21.67
C GLN A 14 -13.60 -26.81 20.22
N PHE A 15 -13.81 -28.04 19.73
CA PHE A 15 -13.67 -28.39 18.32
C PHE A 15 -14.68 -27.60 17.47
N LEU A 16 -15.98 -27.61 17.80
CA LEU A 16 -17.00 -26.84 17.08
C LEU A 16 -16.72 -25.32 17.11
N SER A 17 -16.24 -24.80 18.24
CA SER A 17 -15.86 -23.38 18.38
C SER A 17 -14.59 -22.99 17.62
N ASN A 18 -13.78 -23.94 17.16
CA ASN A 18 -12.58 -23.70 16.35
C ASN A 18 -12.77 -24.11 14.88
N ALA A 19 -13.64 -25.07 14.58
CA ALA A 19 -14.02 -25.43 13.21
C ALA A 19 -14.67 -24.23 12.47
N SER A 20 -15.46 -23.42 13.18
CA SER A 20 -16.02 -22.17 12.62
C SER A 20 -14.96 -21.09 12.31
N LYS A 21 -13.75 -21.18 12.88
CA LYS A 21 -12.60 -20.32 12.55
C LYS A 21 -11.89 -20.76 11.26
N SER A 22 -12.03 -22.04 10.89
CA SER A 22 -11.30 -22.64 9.75
C SER A 22 -11.78 -22.16 8.38
N LEU A 23 -13.04 -21.71 8.25
CA LEU A 23 -13.50 -21.05 7.03
C LEU A 23 -13.17 -19.56 6.99
N SER A 24 -13.13 -18.88 8.14
CA SER A 24 -13.20 -17.42 8.17
C SER A 24 -11.91 -16.72 7.77
N GLY A 25 -10.74 -17.30 8.05
CA GLY A 25 -9.47 -16.79 7.55
C GLY A 25 -9.29 -17.07 6.06
N THR A 26 -9.69 -18.24 5.56
CA THR A 26 -9.69 -18.55 4.11
C THR A 26 -10.58 -17.57 3.32
N ILE A 27 -11.74 -17.20 3.88
CA ILE A 27 -12.61 -16.15 3.29
C ILE A 27 -11.98 -14.74 3.43
N ALA A 28 -11.22 -14.48 4.50
CA ALA A 28 -10.49 -13.22 4.67
C ALA A 28 -9.37 -13.03 3.64
N ASP A 29 -8.74 -14.10 3.15
CA ASP A 29 -7.77 -13.98 2.06
C ASP A 29 -8.42 -13.50 0.75
N ILE A 30 -9.69 -13.85 0.53
CA ILE A 30 -10.49 -13.44 -0.65
C ILE A 30 -11.08 -12.02 -0.48
N ILE A 31 -11.58 -11.67 0.71
CA ILE A 31 -12.39 -10.46 0.94
C ILE A 31 -11.60 -9.30 1.57
N SER A 32 -10.51 -9.63 2.29
CA SER A 32 -9.70 -8.86 3.26
C SER A 32 -9.95 -9.22 4.74
N PRO A 33 -8.89 -9.37 5.56
CA PRO A 33 -9.03 -9.62 7.00
C PRO A 33 -9.79 -8.53 7.75
N ALA A 34 -9.55 -7.26 7.42
CA ALA A 34 -10.23 -6.12 8.02
C ALA A 34 -11.76 -6.17 7.87
N ARG A 35 -12.26 -6.48 6.67
CA ARG A 35 -13.71 -6.64 6.42
C ARG A 35 -14.31 -7.79 7.23
N MET A 36 -13.61 -8.92 7.34
CA MET A 36 -14.08 -10.06 8.14
C MET A 36 -14.09 -9.75 9.64
N VAL A 37 -13.17 -8.91 10.13
CA VAL A 37 -13.18 -8.40 11.52
C VAL A 37 -14.38 -7.47 11.76
N ILE A 38 -14.66 -6.54 10.84
CA ILE A 38 -15.87 -5.69 10.91
C ILE A 38 -17.13 -6.55 10.88
N PHE A 39 -17.24 -7.49 9.94
CA PHE A 39 -18.40 -8.37 9.79
C PHE A 39 -18.66 -9.23 11.03
N GLY A 40 -17.65 -9.94 11.57
CA GLY A 40 -17.82 -10.69 12.81
C GLY A 40 -18.12 -9.81 14.03
N THR A 41 -17.71 -8.54 14.00
CA THR A 41 -18.07 -7.54 15.03
C THR A 41 -19.52 -7.06 14.88
N LEU A 42 -20.00 -6.84 13.65
CA LEU A 42 -21.41 -6.57 13.35
C LEU A 42 -22.31 -7.72 13.83
N LEU A 43 -21.98 -8.96 13.49
CA LEU A 43 -22.73 -10.14 13.97
C LEU A 43 -22.70 -10.26 15.50
N THR A 44 -21.59 -9.90 16.15
CA THR A 44 -21.49 -9.83 17.62
C THR A 44 -22.44 -8.78 18.20
N THR A 45 -22.55 -7.61 17.57
CA THR A 45 -23.45 -6.52 17.99
C THR A 45 -24.92 -6.90 17.79
N LEU A 46 -25.28 -7.48 16.64
CA LEU A 46 -26.63 -7.98 16.36
C LEU A 46 -27.08 -9.08 17.34
N ASN A 47 -26.13 -9.85 17.88
CA ASN A 47 -26.44 -10.90 18.86
C ASN A 47 -26.75 -10.36 20.27
N LYS A 48 -26.24 -9.19 20.69
CA LYS A 48 -26.44 -8.71 22.08
C LYS A 48 -27.91 -8.46 22.43
N PRO A 49 -28.73 -7.84 21.56
CA PRO A 49 -30.17 -7.73 21.77
C PRO A 49 -30.89 -9.08 21.96
N MET A 50 -30.42 -10.18 21.37
CA MET A 50 -31.06 -11.50 21.53
C MET A 50 -31.07 -11.95 23.00
N PHE A 51 -29.99 -11.72 23.76
CA PHE A 51 -29.96 -12.06 25.18
C PHE A 51 -30.85 -11.16 26.04
N ALA A 52 -31.03 -9.89 25.67
CA ALA A 52 -31.99 -9.01 26.33
C ALA A 52 -33.45 -9.45 26.04
N ALA A 53 -33.72 -9.84 24.79
CA ALA A 53 -35.04 -10.29 24.34
C ALA A 53 -35.52 -11.62 24.98
N SER A 54 -34.66 -12.37 25.68
CA SER A 54 -35.05 -13.67 26.25
C SER A 54 -36.21 -13.57 27.25
N GLY A 55 -36.33 -12.45 27.97
CA GLY A 55 -37.47 -12.21 28.88
C GLY A 55 -38.79 -12.04 28.15
N TYR A 56 -38.80 -11.36 27.00
CA TYR A 56 -39.98 -11.26 26.13
C TYR A 56 -40.32 -12.62 25.50
N VAL A 57 -39.32 -13.34 24.97
CA VAL A 57 -39.53 -14.68 24.42
C VAL A 57 -40.09 -15.65 25.46
N PHE A 58 -39.67 -15.55 26.71
CA PHE A 58 -40.25 -16.32 27.83
C PHE A 58 -41.70 -15.96 28.11
N ALA A 59 -42.01 -14.66 28.19
CA ALA A 59 -43.37 -14.19 28.46
C ALA A 59 -44.38 -14.54 27.35
N THR A 60 -43.93 -14.55 26.08
CA THR A 60 -44.81 -14.77 24.91
C THR A 60 -44.86 -16.22 24.44
N PHE A 61 -43.75 -16.97 24.51
CA PHE A 61 -43.63 -18.32 23.91
C PHE A 61 -43.21 -19.41 24.91
N GLY A 62 -43.04 -19.08 26.18
CA GLY A 62 -42.76 -20.03 27.25
C GLY A 62 -41.32 -20.60 27.26
N THR A 63 -41.04 -21.40 28.29
CA THR A 63 -39.68 -21.82 28.68
C THR A 63 -38.92 -22.56 27.59
N THR A 64 -39.58 -23.45 26.84
CA THR A 64 -38.95 -24.25 25.77
C THR A 64 -38.43 -23.37 24.65
N ALA A 65 -39.24 -22.40 24.19
CA ALA A 65 -38.85 -21.43 23.18
C ALA A 65 -37.69 -20.54 23.65
N THR A 66 -37.71 -20.12 24.93
CA THR A 66 -36.60 -19.38 25.54
C THR A 66 -35.29 -20.17 25.56
N LEU A 67 -35.35 -21.48 25.84
CA LEU A 67 -34.18 -22.34 25.86
C LEU A 67 -33.54 -22.46 24.47
N TYR A 68 -34.36 -22.66 23.43
CA TYR A 68 -33.89 -22.65 22.05
C TYR A 68 -33.33 -21.28 21.65
N TRP A 69 -33.99 -20.18 22.03
CA TRP A 69 -33.54 -18.82 21.75
C TRP A 69 -32.17 -18.48 22.37
N ILE A 70 -31.98 -18.80 23.67
CA ILE A 70 -30.70 -18.60 24.37
C ILE A 70 -29.61 -19.51 23.77
N THR A 71 -29.97 -20.74 23.38
CA THR A 71 -29.04 -21.67 22.74
C THR A 71 -28.60 -21.18 21.36
N ALA A 72 -29.53 -20.72 20.54
CA ALA A 72 -29.26 -20.09 19.24
C ALA A 72 -28.38 -18.84 19.41
N GLY A 73 -28.70 -17.94 20.34
CA GLY A 73 -27.87 -16.76 20.65
C GLY A 73 -26.46 -17.11 21.14
N LYS A 74 -26.27 -18.22 21.87
CA LYS A 74 -24.93 -18.73 22.26
C LYS A 74 -24.16 -19.33 21.09
N VAL A 75 -24.81 -20.10 20.22
CA VAL A 75 -24.20 -20.64 19.00
C VAL A 75 -23.80 -19.47 18.08
N PHE A 76 -24.68 -18.50 17.89
CA PHE A 76 -24.43 -17.30 17.12
C PHE A 76 -23.30 -16.44 17.73
N ASP A 77 -23.22 -16.26 19.07
CA ASP A 77 -22.08 -15.58 19.74
C ASP A 77 -20.74 -16.26 19.41
N ARG A 78 -20.71 -17.59 19.44
CA ARG A 78 -19.51 -18.40 19.16
C ARG A 78 -19.12 -18.36 17.69
N MET A 79 -20.08 -18.43 16.77
CA MET A 79 -19.86 -18.27 15.34
C MET A 79 -19.35 -16.86 15.01
N SER A 80 -20.00 -15.80 15.50
CA SER A 80 -19.60 -14.40 15.29
C SER A 80 -18.17 -14.13 15.76
N LYS A 81 -17.79 -14.68 16.92
CA LYS A 81 -16.40 -14.60 17.42
C LYS A 81 -15.43 -15.40 16.55
N GLY A 82 -15.80 -16.60 16.12
CA GLY A 82 -14.96 -17.42 15.24
C GLY A 82 -14.74 -16.80 13.86
N ILE A 83 -15.76 -16.14 13.32
CA ILE A 83 -15.72 -15.42 12.03
C ILE A 83 -14.66 -14.30 12.02
N ARG A 84 -14.43 -13.62 13.16
CA ARG A 84 -13.39 -12.57 13.24
C ARG A 84 -12.05 -13.03 13.80
N GLU A 85 -11.93 -14.22 14.41
CA GLU A 85 -10.72 -14.59 15.16
C GLU A 85 -9.48 -14.81 14.27
N ALA A 86 -9.53 -15.74 13.31
CA ALA A 86 -8.41 -15.96 12.39
C ALA A 86 -8.10 -14.70 11.54
N PRO A 87 -9.10 -13.97 11.00
CA PRO A 87 -8.88 -12.68 10.35
C PRO A 87 -8.23 -11.62 11.25
N SER A 88 -8.57 -11.55 12.55
CA SER A 88 -7.92 -10.63 13.48
C SER A 88 -6.43 -10.95 13.64
N LYS A 89 -6.04 -12.23 13.62
CA LYS A 89 -4.65 -12.65 13.76
C LYS A 89 -3.85 -12.38 12.49
N ALA A 90 -4.43 -12.63 11.31
CA ALA A 90 -3.84 -12.24 10.03
C ALA A 90 -3.60 -10.72 10.02
N LEU A 91 -4.65 -9.91 10.27
CA LEU A 91 -4.57 -8.46 10.29
C LEU A 91 -3.51 -7.91 11.26
N ILE A 92 -3.38 -8.50 12.46
CA ILE A 92 -2.36 -8.08 13.44
C ILE A 92 -0.95 -8.45 12.99
N GLY A 93 -0.76 -9.63 12.40
CA GLY A 93 0.52 -10.04 11.80
C GLY A 93 0.93 -9.07 10.69
N ASP A 94 0.04 -8.88 9.71
CA ASP A 94 0.23 -8.02 8.54
C ASP A 94 0.57 -6.57 8.96
N LEU A 95 -0.23 -5.95 9.84
CA LEU A 95 0.00 -4.59 10.32
C LEU A 95 1.30 -4.45 11.15
N SER A 96 1.69 -5.47 11.90
CA SER A 96 2.95 -5.43 12.67
C SER A 96 4.17 -5.41 11.74
N GLN A 97 4.19 -6.25 10.71
CA GLN A 97 5.27 -6.23 9.71
C GLN A 97 5.29 -4.92 8.91
N GLN A 98 4.13 -4.45 8.42
CA GLN A 98 4.02 -3.20 7.67
C GLN A 98 4.49 -1.95 8.44
N SER A 99 4.37 -1.96 9.77
CA SER A 99 4.82 -0.85 10.63
C SER A 99 6.28 -0.99 11.10
N GLY A 100 7.00 -2.03 10.66
CA GLY A 100 8.35 -2.33 11.13
C GLY A 100 8.42 -2.71 12.62
N ASP A 101 7.28 -3.07 13.23
CA ASP A 101 7.16 -3.36 14.65
C ASP A 101 7.04 -4.88 14.90
N SER A 102 7.31 -5.33 16.12
CA SER A 102 7.40 -6.79 16.36
C SER A 102 6.01 -7.42 16.55
N PRO A 103 5.68 -8.51 15.82
CA PRO A 103 4.47 -9.30 16.08
C PRO A 103 4.35 -9.70 17.56
N THR A 104 5.48 -9.95 18.23
CA THR A 104 5.57 -10.35 19.64
C THR A 104 5.02 -9.31 20.61
N ALA A 105 5.24 -8.02 20.32
CA ALA A 105 4.62 -6.94 21.09
C ALA A 105 3.12 -6.83 20.77
N ALA A 106 2.75 -6.87 19.48
CA ALA A 106 1.36 -6.70 19.03
C ALA A 106 0.40 -7.79 19.55
N PHE A 107 0.75 -9.07 19.42
CA PHE A 107 -0.07 -10.18 19.91
C PHE A 107 -0.19 -10.21 21.44
N SER A 108 0.85 -9.79 22.16
CA SER A 108 0.85 -9.77 23.63
C SER A 108 0.09 -8.57 24.20
N LEU A 109 0.11 -7.42 23.49
CA LEU A 109 -0.76 -6.28 23.77
C LEU A 109 -2.24 -6.61 23.49
N ARG A 110 -2.55 -7.26 22.36
CA ARG A 110 -3.90 -7.77 22.05
C ARG A 110 -4.42 -8.68 23.17
N GLN A 111 -3.57 -9.55 23.69
CA GLN A 111 -3.91 -10.42 24.81
C GLN A 111 -4.23 -9.61 26.08
N ALA A 112 -3.34 -8.69 26.48
CA ALA A 112 -3.53 -7.86 27.68
C ALA A 112 -4.84 -7.08 27.64
N LEU A 113 -5.14 -6.41 26.53
CA LEU A 113 -6.38 -5.66 26.33
C LEU A 113 -7.61 -6.58 26.30
N GLY A 114 -7.49 -7.77 25.72
CA GLY A 114 -8.55 -8.78 25.70
C GLY A 114 -8.91 -9.31 27.10
N THR A 115 -7.92 -9.62 27.93
CA THR A 115 -8.16 -10.06 29.31
C THR A 115 -8.61 -8.92 30.22
N PHE A 116 -8.10 -7.70 30.02
CA PHE A 116 -8.58 -6.50 30.71
C PHE A 116 -10.07 -6.26 30.44
N GLY A 117 -10.47 -6.25 29.16
CA GLY A 117 -11.86 -6.08 28.76
C GLY A 117 -12.79 -7.18 29.29
N ALA A 118 -12.32 -8.42 29.39
CA ALA A 118 -13.08 -9.51 30.01
C ALA A 118 -13.28 -9.32 31.52
N LEU A 119 -12.22 -8.89 32.24
CA LEU A 119 -12.26 -8.64 33.69
C LEU A 119 -13.15 -7.43 34.01
N VAL A 120 -12.88 -6.28 33.39
CA VAL A 120 -13.62 -5.02 33.59
C VAL A 120 -15.07 -5.16 33.12
N GLY A 121 -15.32 -5.77 31.95
CA GLY A 121 -16.67 -5.99 31.45
C GLY A 121 -17.52 -6.87 32.36
N SER A 122 -16.92 -7.89 32.99
CA SER A 122 -17.60 -8.74 33.98
C SER A 122 -17.91 -7.98 35.27
N ALA A 123 -17.00 -7.13 35.73
CA ALA A 123 -17.23 -6.27 36.90
C ALA A 123 -18.33 -5.23 36.66
N ILE A 124 -18.30 -4.53 35.52
CA ILE A 124 -19.33 -3.56 35.12
C ILE A 124 -20.69 -4.25 35.00
N ALA A 125 -20.77 -5.44 34.39
CA ALA A 125 -22.01 -6.20 34.31
C ALA A 125 -22.57 -6.57 35.71
N GLY A 126 -21.70 -6.94 36.65
CA GLY A 126 -22.09 -7.21 38.04
C GLY A 126 -22.59 -5.96 38.79
N ILE A 127 -21.96 -4.81 38.57
CA ILE A 127 -22.39 -3.52 39.13
C ILE A 127 -23.74 -3.11 38.52
N ALA A 128 -23.88 -3.15 37.19
CA ALA A 128 -25.12 -2.84 36.49
C ALA A 128 -26.27 -3.77 36.91
N PHE A 129 -26.00 -5.05 37.15
CA PHE A 129 -26.98 -5.99 37.68
C PHE A 129 -27.48 -5.61 39.08
N ASN A 130 -26.58 -5.19 39.97
CA ASN A 130 -26.99 -4.75 41.31
C ASN A 130 -27.74 -3.40 41.28
N LEU A 131 -27.23 -2.41 40.51
CA LEU A 131 -27.86 -1.09 40.38
C LEU A 131 -29.22 -1.13 39.69
N SER A 132 -29.44 -2.06 38.76
CA SER A 132 -30.73 -2.25 38.07
C SER A 132 -31.77 -3.04 38.89
N GLY A 133 -31.55 -3.22 40.19
CA GLY A 133 -32.46 -4.01 41.04
C GLY A 133 -32.50 -5.49 40.67
N ARG A 134 -31.37 -6.05 40.21
CA ARG A 134 -31.23 -7.44 39.70
C ARG A 134 -32.00 -7.70 38.40
N ASN A 135 -32.19 -6.68 37.57
CA ASN A 135 -32.85 -6.81 36.28
C ASN A 135 -31.90 -7.37 35.21
N TYR A 136 -32.01 -8.67 34.93
CA TYR A 136 -31.24 -9.36 33.90
C TYR A 136 -31.44 -8.77 32.49
N ILE A 137 -32.67 -8.38 32.13
CA ILE A 137 -32.99 -7.85 30.79
C ILE A 137 -32.21 -6.55 30.55
N LEU A 138 -32.28 -5.62 31.50
CA LEU A 138 -31.56 -4.34 31.41
C LEU A 138 -30.04 -4.56 31.43
N THR A 139 -29.54 -5.48 32.25
CA THR A 139 -28.11 -5.83 32.30
C THR A 139 -27.61 -6.39 30.96
N PHE A 140 -28.37 -7.27 30.30
CA PHE A 140 -28.01 -7.78 28.98
C PHE A 140 -28.17 -6.71 27.88
N ALA A 141 -29.17 -5.83 27.95
CA ALA A 141 -29.35 -4.73 27.02
C ALA A 141 -28.15 -3.76 27.05
N LEU A 142 -27.67 -3.39 28.23
CA LEU A 142 -26.47 -2.55 28.40
C LEU A 142 -25.22 -3.17 27.78
N SER A 143 -25.13 -4.51 27.68
CA SER A 143 -24.01 -5.20 27.01
C SER A 143 -23.95 -4.99 25.49
N ALA A 144 -24.99 -4.42 24.87
CA ALA A 144 -24.97 -4.00 23.47
C ALA A 144 -24.14 -2.72 23.25
N ILE A 145 -24.03 -1.84 24.25
CA ILE A 145 -23.34 -0.54 24.11
C ILE A 145 -21.84 -0.73 23.79
N PRO A 146 -21.06 -1.57 24.52
CA PRO A 146 -19.66 -1.82 24.15
C PRO A 146 -19.49 -2.52 22.80
N ALA A 147 -20.48 -3.32 22.36
CA ALA A 147 -20.44 -3.99 21.06
C ALA A 147 -20.68 -3.00 19.91
N ALA A 148 -21.65 -2.09 20.06
CA ALA A 148 -21.88 -1.00 19.13
C ALA A 148 -20.68 -0.04 19.06
N ALA A 149 -20.09 0.34 20.20
CA ALA A 149 -18.88 1.14 20.24
C ALA A 149 -17.70 0.44 19.54
N ALA A 150 -17.48 -0.86 19.77
CA ALA A 150 -16.45 -1.63 19.08
C ALA A 150 -16.69 -1.71 17.56
N LEU A 151 -17.94 -1.82 17.11
CA LEU A 151 -18.30 -1.77 15.70
C LEU A 151 -18.00 -0.40 15.09
N LEU A 152 -18.36 0.69 15.77
CA LEU A 152 -18.06 2.06 15.31
C LEU A 152 -16.55 2.30 15.23
N ILE A 153 -15.78 1.93 16.25
CA ILE A 153 -14.32 2.09 16.28
C ILE A 153 -13.65 1.26 15.17
N THR A 154 -14.04 -0.01 14.99
CA THR A 154 -13.47 -0.86 13.93
C THR A 154 -13.89 -0.41 12.52
N THR A 155 -15.08 0.16 12.36
CA THR A 155 -15.54 0.72 11.08
C THR A 155 -14.89 2.08 10.80
N ALA A 156 -14.60 2.90 11.81
CA ALA A 156 -13.83 4.12 11.64
C ALA A 156 -12.35 3.83 11.30
N ALA A 157 -11.73 2.86 11.99
CA ALA A 157 -10.34 2.49 11.79
C ALA A 157 -10.08 1.72 10.48
N PHE A 158 -11.02 0.87 10.04
CA PHE A 158 -10.81 -0.07 8.93
C PHE A 158 -11.93 -0.08 7.87
N GLY A 159 -12.99 0.71 8.03
CA GLY A 159 -14.13 0.79 7.10
C GLY A 159 -14.00 1.90 6.05
N ASN A 160 -12.97 2.74 6.13
CA ASN A 160 -12.64 3.67 5.04
C ASN A 160 -12.27 2.91 3.77
N LYS A 161 -12.84 3.31 2.63
CA LYS A 161 -12.83 2.51 1.39
C LYS A 161 -11.45 2.33 0.75
N SER A 162 -10.46 3.14 1.12
CA SER A 162 -9.06 3.06 0.64
C SER A 162 -8.48 1.63 0.78
N ALA A 163 -8.52 1.05 1.99
CA ALA A 163 -8.04 -0.32 2.25
C ALA A 163 -8.83 -1.43 1.51
N THR A 164 -9.90 -1.06 0.79
CA THR A 164 -10.73 -1.98 0.02
C THR A 164 -10.70 -1.77 -1.49
N ALA A 165 -10.06 -0.69 -1.97
CA ALA A 165 -9.52 -0.61 -3.32
C ALA A 165 -8.23 -1.45 -3.36
N GLU A 166 -7.25 -1.12 -2.51
CA GLU A 166 -5.96 -1.83 -2.43
C GLU A 166 -6.09 -3.34 -2.26
N ALA A 167 -6.99 -3.82 -1.39
CA ALA A 167 -7.17 -5.27 -1.18
C ALA A 167 -7.83 -5.97 -2.37
N LYS A 168 -8.60 -5.25 -3.20
CA LYS A 168 -9.28 -5.79 -4.38
C LYS A 168 -8.39 -5.68 -5.63
N GLU A 169 -7.58 -4.64 -5.72
CA GLU A 169 -6.50 -4.50 -6.71
C GLU A 169 -5.36 -5.48 -6.44
N LYS A 170 -4.83 -5.61 -5.21
CA LYS A 170 -3.81 -6.62 -4.88
C LYS A 170 -4.32 -8.05 -5.10
N SER A 171 -5.60 -8.32 -4.85
CA SER A 171 -6.20 -9.63 -5.21
C SER A 171 -6.39 -9.82 -6.73
N LYS A 172 -6.49 -8.76 -7.53
CA LYS A 172 -6.56 -8.82 -9.00
C LYS A 172 -5.17 -8.93 -9.63
N ALA A 173 -4.22 -8.08 -9.22
CA ALA A 173 -2.83 -8.11 -9.69
C ALA A 173 -2.18 -9.48 -9.47
N VAL A 174 -2.44 -10.10 -8.31
CA VAL A 174 -1.99 -11.47 -8.01
C VAL A 174 -2.71 -12.51 -8.87
N ALA A 175 -4.01 -12.38 -9.09
CA ALA A 175 -4.75 -13.29 -9.98
C ALA A 175 -4.38 -13.14 -11.46
N VAL A 176 -3.79 -12.01 -11.86
CA VAL A 176 -3.25 -11.76 -13.20
C VAL A 176 -1.82 -12.31 -13.32
N ALA A 177 -0.95 -12.09 -12.32
CA ALA A 177 0.39 -12.67 -12.27
C ALA A 177 0.38 -14.22 -12.22
N GLU A 178 -0.66 -14.82 -11.65
CA GLU A 178 -0.88 -16.28 -11.68
C GLU A 178 -1.42 -16.81 -13.03
N GLY A 179 -1.79 -15.92 -13.95
CA GLY A 179 -2.40 -16.28 -15.24
C GLY A 179 -1.40 -16.62 -16.35
N GLU A 180 -0.13 -16.21 -16.23
CA GLU A 180 0.83 -16.17 -17.35
C GLU A 180 1.98 -17.19 -17.24
N THR A 181 1.99 -18.04 -16.21
CA THR A 181 2.91 -19.20 -16.12
C THR A 181 2.23 -20.54 -16.45
N GLY A 182 1.86 -20.68 -17.72
CA GLY A 182 1.47 -21.96 -18.32
C GLY A 182 -0.01 -22.33 -18.18
N GLN A 183 -0.42 -23.34 -18.96
CA GLN A 183 -1.79 -23.82 -19.11
C GLN A 183 -2.60 -23.77 -17.81
N ASN A 184 -3.78 -23.12 -17.85
CA ASN A 184 -4.71 -22.94 -16.72
C ASN A 184 -5.35 -24.27 -16.29
N LYS A 185 -4.54 -25.13 -15.69
CA LYS A 185 -4.90 -26.42 -15.13
C LYS A 185 -5.41 -26.13 -13.73
N LYS A 186 -6.73 -26.25 -13.51
CA LYS A 186 -7.34 -26.15 -12.18
C LYS A 186 -6.65 -27.12 -11.23
N LEU A 187 -5.73 -26.60 -10.42
CA LEU A 187 -4.99 -27.37 -9.41
C LEU A 187 -6.00 -28.12 -8.54
N SER A 188 -5.88 -29.45 -8.53
CA SER A 188 -6.68 -30.31 -7.68
C SER A 188 -6.44 -29.96 -6.20
N PHE A 189 -7.35 -30.38 -5.33
CA PHE A 189 -7.22 -30.17 -3.88
C PHE A 189 -5.85 -30.62 -3.33
N LEU A 190 -5.31 -31.73 -3.86
CA LEU A 190 -3.99 -32.27 -3.51
C LEU A 190 -2.82 -31.40 -4.00
N GLU A 191 -2.92 -30.81 -5.18
CA GLU A 191 -1.90 -29.92 -5.72
C GLU A 191 -1.89 -28.57 -4.97
N LYS A 192 -3.06 -28.01 -4.66
CA LYS A 192 -3.18 -26.82 -3.80
C LYS A 192 -2.63 -27.07 -2.39
N ALA A 193 -2.88 -28.25 -1.81
CA ALA A 193 -2.31 -28.63 -0.51
C ALA A 193 -0.78 -28.80 -0.56
N LYS A 194 -0.21 -29.31 -1.66
CA LYS A 194 1.24 -29.38 -1.88
C LYS A 194 1.85 -27.99 -2.04
N ALA A 195 1.25 -27.12 -2.85
CA ALA A 195 1.74 -25.76 -3.08
C ALA A 195 1.67 -24.91 -1.79
N LEU A 196 0.58 -25.01 -1.01
CA LEU A 196 0.47 -24.40 0.33
C LEU A 196 1.60 -24.90 1.26
N LYS A 197 1.88 -26.21 1.27
CA LYS A 197 2.97 -26.77 2.07
C LYS A 197 4.36 -26.30 1.61
N GLY A 198 4.56 -26.05 0.32
CA GLY A 198 5.80 -25.49 -0.22
C GLY A 198 6.01 -24.02 0.15
N ALA A 199 4.93 -23.25 0.29
CA ALA A 199 4.98 -21.83 0.60
C ALA A 199 5.32 -21.52 2.08
N VAL A 200 4.93 -22.39 3.02
CA VAL A 200 5.33 -22.26 4.43
C VAL A 200 6.60 -23.05 4.72
N GLY A 201 7.71 -22.34 4.93
CA GLY A 201 9.03 -22.91 5.20
C GLY A 201 9.11 -23.76 6.48
N PRO A 202 10.21 -24.52 6.67
CA PRO A 202 10.33 -25.50 7.76
C PRO A 202 10.15 -24.90 9.17
N ALA A 203 10.58 -23.65 9.38
CA ALA A 203 10.44 -22.95 10.65
C ALA A 203 8.96 -22.75 11.09
N TYR A 204 8.02 -22.60 10.15
CA TYR A 204 6.58 -22.55 10.46
C TYR A 204 6.10 -23.88 11.07
N TRP A 205 6.52 -25.01 10.51
CA TRP A 205 6.14 -26.34 10.98
C TRP A 205 6.78 -26.66 12.34
N GLU A 206 8.06 -26.29 12.54
CA GLU A 206 8.75 -26.39 13.83
C GLU A 206 8.04 -25.56 14.92
N ALA A 207 7.68 -24.32 14.61
CA ALA A 207 6.90 -23.46 15.50
C ALA A 207 5.52 -24.08 15.81
N LEU A 208 4.81 -24.57 14.80
CA LEU A 208 3.49 -25.20 14.96
C LEU A 208 3.56 -26.43 15.87
N VAL A 209 4.59 -27.28 15.76
CA VAL A 209 4.79 -28.45 16.64
C VAL A 209 4.98 -28.01 18.10
N VAL A 210 5.85 -27.03 18.37
CA VAL A 210 6.05 -26.51 19.74
C VAL A 210 4.74 -25.98 20.33
N VAL A 211 3.99 -25.20 19.55
CA VAL A 211 2.71 -24.63 20.04
C VAL A 211 1.62 -25.70 20.17
N CYS A 212 1.60 -26.74 19.33
CA CYS A 212 0.68 -27.87 19.50
C CYS A 212 0.97 -28.64 20.79
N LEU A 213 2.23 -28.97 21.09
CA LEU A 213 2.60 -29.62 22.36
C LEU A 213 2.21 -28.77 23.57
N LEU A 214 2.37 -27.45 23.48
CA LEU A 214 1.91 -26.51 24.50
C LEU A 214 0.38 -26.48 24.65
N TYR A 215 -0.37 -26.45 23.56
CA TYR A 215 -1.84 -26.50 23.59
C TYR A 215 -2.35 -27.86 24.10
N PHE A 216 -1.59 -28.93 23.92
CA PHE A 216 -1.89 -30.23 24.52
C PHE A 216 -1.75 -30.21 26.05
N ALA A 217 -0.82 -29.41 26.61
CA ALA A 217 -0.67 -29.23 28.05
C ALA A 217 -1.78 -28.36 28.69
N ARG A 218 -2.29 -27.35 27.98
CA ARG A 218 -3.30 -26.39 28.46
C ARG A 218 -4.75 -26.92 28.38
N PHE A 219 -5.04 -28.08 28.95
CA PHE A 219 -6.42 -28.60 29.04
C PHE A 219 -7.37 -27.60 29.71
N ASP A 220 -8.68 -27.71 29.45
CA ASP A 220 -9.66 -26.66 29.78
C ASP A 220 -9.74 -26.31 31.28
N ALA A 221 -9.95 -25.02 31.58
CA ALA A 221 -10.06 -24.50 32.94
C ALA A 221 -11.22 -25.11 33.78
N SER A 222 -12.12 -25.86 33.14
CA SER A 222 -13.06 -26.76 33.84
C SER A 222 -12.36 -27.74 34.77
N PHE A 223 -11.18 -28.26 34.43
CA PHE A 223 -10.44 -29.19 35.29
C PHE A 223 -9.88 -28.50 36.55
N ILE A 224 -9.36 -27.28 36.42
CA ILE A 224 -9.02 -26.40 37.56
C ILE A 224 -10.27 -26.16 38.41
N THR A 225 -11.41 -25.85 37.79
CA THR A 225 -12.68 -25.61 38.49
C THR A 225 -13.20 -26.86 39.21
N LEU A 226 -13.03 -28.05 38.63
CA LEU A 226 -13.37 -29.33 39.26
C LEU A 226 -12.47 -29.62 40.45
N ARG A 227 -11.16 -29.36 40.35
CA ARG A 227 -10.22 -29.50 41.47
C ARG A 227 -10.55 -28.52 42.59
N ALA A 228 -10.73 -27.24 42.25
CA ALA A 228 -11.08 -26.18 43.19
C ALA A 228 -12.40 -26.48 43.94
N LYS A 229 -13.41 -27.07 43.28
CA LYS A 229 -14.67 -27.53 43.93
C LYS A 229 -14.47 -28.56 45.05
N THR A 230 -13.33 -29.26 45.09
CA THR A 230 -12.98 -30.20 46.18
C THR A 230 -12.24 -29.54 47.34
N VAL A 231 -11.83 -28.26 47.20
CA VAL A 231 -10.92 -27.57 48.13
C VAL A 231 -11.51 -26.26 48.68
N MET A 232 -12.36 -25.56 47.91
CA MET A 232 -12.89 -24.23 48.27
C MET A 232 -14.39 -24.09 48.01
N ALA A 233 -15.01 -23.07 48.63
CA ALA A 233 -16.44 -22.85 48.51
C ALA A 233 -16.85 -22.48 47.07
N LYS A 234 -18.04 -22.95 46.64
CA LYS A 234 -18.57 -22.71 45.28
C LYS A 234 -18.66 -21.22 44.92
N SER A 235 -18.89 -20.36 45.90
CA SER A 235 -18.93 -18.89 45.77
C SER A 235 -17.57 -18.26 45.47
N GLN A 236 -16.46 -18.91 45.82
CA GLN A 236 -15.09 -18.42 45.63
C GLN A 236 -14.49 -18.83 44.27
N LEU A 237 -15.07 -19.81 43.57
CA LEU A 237 -14.57 -20.31 42.28
C LEU A 237 -14.37 -19.22 41.21
N PRO A 238 -15.25 -18.19 41.06
CA PRO A 238 -15.03 -17.11 40.10
C PRO A 238 -13.76 -16.31 40.37
N LEU A 239 -13.33 -16.20 41.64
CA LEU A 239 -12.13 -15.45 42.02
C LEU A 239 -10.86 -16.03 41.41
N LEU A 240 -10.76 -17.36 41.25
CA LEU A 240 -9.63 -17.99 40.56
C LEU A 240 -9.50 -17.50 39.11
N THR A 241 -10.63 -17.33 38.42
CA THR A 241 -10.65 -16.81 37.04
C THR A 241 -10.25 -15.34 37.00
N SER A 242 -10.73 -14.54 37.96
CA SER A 242 -10.30 -13.14 38.11
C SER A 242 -8.80 -13.03 38.40
N THR A 243 -8.23 -13.89 39.26
CA THR A 243 -6.78 -13.95 39.53
C THR A 243 -6.00 -14.28 38.25
N MET A 244 -6.38 -15.35 37.52
CA MET A 244 -5.75 -15.71 36.24
C MET A 244 -5.78 -14.54 35.24
N MET A 245 -6.93 -13.87 35.08
CA MET A 245 -7.10 -12.76 34.15
C MET A 245 -6.33 -11.50 34.57
N LEU A 246 -6.29 -11.17 35.87
CA LEU A 246 -5.55 -10.03 36.39
C LEU A 246 -4.04 -10.20 36.17
N THR A 247 -3.47 -11.32 36.59
CA THR A 247 -2.05 -11.63 36.38
C THR A 247 -1.70 -11.67 34.89
N THR A 248 -2.58 -12.24 34.05
CA THR A 248 -2.38 -12.23 32.59
C THR A 248 -2.33 -10.80 32.03
N THR A 249 -3.28 -9.96 32.45
CA THR A 249 -3.41 -8.56 31.98
C THR A 249 -2.19 -7.73 32.30
N LEU A 250 -1.67 -7.84 33.53
CA LEU A 250 -0.53 -7.05 34.00
C LEU A 250 0.79 -7.48 33.33
N LEU A 251 0.96 -8.77 33.02
CA LEU A 251 2.25 -9.31 32.58
C LEU A 251 2.38 -9.54 31.07
N ALA A 252 1.27 -9.67 30.31
CA ALA A 252 1.35 -10.04 28.90
C ALA A 252 2.07 -9.00 28.03
N ALA A 253 1.69 -7.71 28.12
CA ALA A 253 2.35 -6.67 27.32
C ALA A 253 3.86 -6.51 27.67
N PRO A 254 4.27 -6.43 28.95
CA PRO A 254 5.70 -6.47 29.33
C PRO A 254 6.45 -7.71 28.82
N ALA A 255 5.83 -8.89 28.86
CA ALA A 255 6.42 -10.13 28.35
C ALA A 255 6.68 -10.06 26.84
N GLY A 256 5.70 -9.56 26.07
CA GLY A 256 5.85 -9.35 24.63
C GLY A 256 6.95 -8.36 24.26
N ILE A 257 7.08 -7.26 25.02
CA ILE A 257 8.17 -6.29 24.86
C ILE A 257 9.53 -6.93 25.16
N ARG A 258 9.64 -7.73 26.23
CA ARG A 258 10.89 -8.45 26.55
C ARG A 258 11.24 -9.50 25.50
N ALA A 259 10.25 -10.17 24.92
CA ALA A 259 10.42 -11.18 23.89
C ALA A 259 10.71 -10.60 22.48
N LYS A 260 10.44 -9.30 22.23
CA LYS A 260 10.75 -8.60 20.96
C LYS A 260 12.25 -8.51 20.63
N SER A 261 13.14 -8.56 21.62
CA SER A 261 14.54 -8.10 21.45
C SER A 261 15.48 -9.07 20.71
N SER A 262 15.15 -10.37 20.62
CA SER A 262 15.90 -11.38 19.84
C SER A 262 15.17 -12.73 19.87
N LEU A 263 15.51 -13.65 18.97
CA LEU A 263 15.03 -15.04 19.04
C LEU A 263 15.36 -15.71 20.39
N LYS A 264 16.55 -15.43 20.94
CA LYS A 264 16.96 -15.91 22.27
C LYS A 264 16.06 -15.35 23.39
N ALA A 265 15.71 -14.07 23.34
CA ALA A 265 14.80 -13.45 24.32
C ALA A 265 13.38 -14.00 24.21
N ARG A 266 12.85 -14.19 22.99
CA ARG A 266 11.57 -14.88 22.73
C ARG A 266 11.54 -16.26 23.37
N ASN A 267 12.54 -17.09 23.08
CA ASN A 267 12.60 -18.47 23.56
C ASN A 267 12.75 -18.53 25.10
N ASN A 268 13.53 -17.62 25.71
CA ASN A 268 13.65 -17.52 27.17
C ASN A 268 12.32 -17.16 27.84
N VAL A 269 11.54 -16.23 27.26
CA VAL A 269 10.21 -15.86 27.78
C VAL A 269 9.23 -17.04 27.69
N LEU A 270 9.25 -17.79 26.59
CA LEU A 270 8.46 -19.02 26.45
C LEU A 270 8.84 -20.08 27.49
N LEU A 271 10.14 -20.36 27.68
CA LEU A 271 10.62 -21.34 28.65
C LEU A 271 10.27 -20.96 30.10
N LEU A 272 10.38 -19.68 30.47
CA LEU A 272 9.93 -19.19 31.79
C LEU A 272 8.41 -19.42 31.97
N GLY A 273 7.64 -19.23 30.91
CA GLY A 273 6.22 -19.55 30.91
C GLY A 273 5.92 -21.04 31.04
N PHE A 274 6.74 -21.92 30.47
CA PHE A 274 6.59 -23.38 30.63
C PHE A 274 6.91 -23.80 32.07
N LEU A 275 7.94 -23.23 32.69
CA LEU A 275 8.23 -23.42 34.11
C LEU A 275 7.06 -22.96 35.00
N ALA A 276 6.41 -21.84 34.66
CA ALA A 276 5.23 -21.36 35.38
C ALA A 276 4.03 -22.34 35.28
N MET A 277 3.82 -22.97 34.13
CA MET A 277 2.78 -24.00 33.96
C MET A 277 3.08 -25.25 34.78
N ILE A 278 4.32 -25.75 34.77
CA ILE A 278 4.74 -26.89 35.61
C ILE A 278 4.50 -26.56 37.09
N GLY A 279 4.87 -25.36 37.54
CA GLY A 279 4.59 -24.89 38.90
C GLY A 279 3.09 -24.81 39.22
N ALA A 280 2.26 -24.38 38.26
CA ALA A 280 0.81 -24.33 38.43
C ALA A 280 0.18 -25.72 38.56
N ASP A 281 0.54 -26.65 37.68
CA ASP A 281 0.07 -28.03 37.71
C ASP A 281 0.52 -28.75 39.01
N LEU A 282 1.76 -28.53 39.45
CA LEU A 282 2.25 -29.02 40.75
C LEU A 282 1.44 -28.41 41.91
N ALA A 283 1.12 -27.12 41.87
CA ALA A 283 0.29 -26.49 42.90
C ALA A 283 -1.12 -27.09 42.96
N PHE A 284 -1.79 -27.31 41.82
CA PHE A 284 -3.12 -27.91 41.78
C PHE A 284 -3.14 -29.40 42.16
N ALA A 285 -2.10 -30.15 41.80
CA ALA A 285 -1.95 -31.55 42.16
C ALA A 285 -1.65 -31.74 43.65
N LEU A 286 -0.63 -31.04 44.17
CA LEU A 286 -0.02 -31.31 45.47
C LEU A 286 -0.56 -30.42 46.60
N ILE A 287 -0.96 -29.19 46.32
CA ILE A 287 -1.34 -28.20 47.36
C ILE A 287 -2.86 -28.12 47.46
N GLY A 288 -3.46 -29.08 48.17
CA GLY A 288 -4.91 -29.18 48.42
C GLY A 288 -5.49 -28.14 49.38
N SER A 289 -5.11 -26.86 49.26
CA SER A 289 -5.57 -25.76 50.13
C SER A 289 -6.06 -24.56 49.31
N VAL A 290 -6.86 -23.68 49.91
CA VAL A 290 -7.35 -22.45 49.23
C VAL A 290 -6.18 -21.57 48.74
N PRO A 291 -5.13 -21.30 49.54
CA PRO A 291 -3.93 -20.62 49.03
C PRO A 291 -3.24 -21.37 47.88
N GLY A 292 -3.19 -22.71 47.92
CA GLY A 292 -2.66 -23.53 46.82
C GLY A 292 -3.40 -23.35 45.50
N MET A 293 -4.73 -23.27 45.56
CA MET A 293 -5.56 -22.99 44.37
C MET A 293 -5.29 -21.58 43.80
N PHE A 294 -5.12 -20.56 44.66
CA PHE A 294 -4.79 -19.20 44.23
C PHE A 294 -3.35 -19.08 43.70
N LEU A 295 -2.38 -19.80 44.28
CA LEU A 295 -1.01 -19.90 43.76
C LEU A 295 -1.01 -20.53 42.36
N GLY A 296 -1.69 -21.68 42.19
CA GLY A 296 -1.86 -22.32 40.88
C GLY A 296 -2.53 -21.37 39.87
N ALA A 297 -3.62 -20.70 40.25
CA ALA A 297 -4.29 -19.71 39.39
C ALA A 297 -3.38 -18.53 39.00
N THR A 298 -2.55 -18.04 39.94
CA THR A 298 -1.57 -16.98 39.66
C THR A 298 -0.53 -17.46 38.65
N LEU A 299 0.01 -18.67 38.85
CA LEU A 299 1.00 -19.27 37.96
C LEU A 299 0.43 -19.61 36.57
N VAL A 300 -0.84 -20.00 36.44
CA VAL A 300 -1.53 -20.07 35.14
C VAL A 300 -1.62 -18.68 34.49
N GLY A 301 -1.90 -17.62 35.26
CA GLY A 301 -1.90 -16.25 34.75
C GLY A 301 -0.53 -15.80 34.25
N VAL A 302 0.55 -16.13 34.98
CA VAL A 302 1.94 -15.90 34.56
C VAL A 302 2.25 -16.70 33.29
N HIS A 303 1.91 -17.99 33.27
CA HIS A 303 2.08 -18.84 32.09
C HIS A 303 1.40 -18.23 30.86
N MET A 304 0.12 -17.87 30.98
CA MET A 304 -0.65 -17.31 29.87
C MET A 304 -0.06 -16.00 29.37
N ALA A 305 0.36 -15.10 30.27
CA ALA A 305 1.05 -13.86 29.90
C ALA A 305 2.35 -14.10 29.11
N LEU A 306 3.20 -15.01 29.59
CA LEU A 306 4.51 -15.28 28.99
C LEU A 306 4.41 -16.06 27.67
N THR A 307 3.33 -16.80 27.43
CA THR A 307 3.29 -17.77 26.33
C THR A 307 2.21 -17.55 25.28
N HIS A 308 1.03 -17.00 25.59
CA HIS A 308 -0.07 -16.97 24.61
C HIS A 308 0.20 -15.97 23.47
N GLY A 309 0.47 -14.70 23.75
CA GLY A 309 0.86 -13.72 22.73
C GLY A 309 2.17 -14.07 22.02
N VAL A 310 3.17 -14.53 22.80
CA VAL A 310 4.52 -14.86 22.27
C VAL A 310 4.51 -16.09 21.35
N SER A 311 3.69 -17.12 21.64
CA SER A 311 3.54 -18.28 20.74
C SER A 311 2.79 -17.96 19.45
N LEU A 312 1.75 -17.10 19.52
CA LEU A 312 1.06 -16.62 18.32
C LEU A 312 2.00 -15.80 17.42
N ALA A 313 2.81 -14.94 18.01
CA ALA A 313 3.83 -14.17 17.29
C ALA A 313 4.93 -15.06 16.68
N MET A 314 5.37 -16.10 17.40
CA MET A 314 6.31 -17.08 16.88
C MET A 314 5.79 -17.76 15.62
N VAL A 315 4.52 -18.18 15.59
CA VAL A 315 3.89 -18.74 14.38
C VAL A 315 3.74 -17.66 13.30
N SER A 316 3.29 -16.46 13.66
CA SER A 316 3.09 -15.35 12.71
C SER A 316 4.36 -14.90 12.00
N SER A 317 5.54 -15.05 12.63
CA SER A 317 6.83 -14.62 12.06
C SER A 317 7.32 -15.52 10.91
N TYR A 318 6.66 -16.66 10.69
CA TYR A 318 6.98 -17.65 9.64
C TYR A 318 5.83 -17.88 8.65
N ILE A 319 4.75 -17.08 8.72
CA ILE A 319 3.69 -17.07 7.70
C ILE A 319 4.05 -16.02 6.65
N PRO A 320 4.12 -16.36 5.34
CA PRO A 320 4.35 -15.37 4.29
C PRO A 320 3.22 -14.34 4.23
N THR A 321 3.58 -13.05 4.23
CA THR A 321 2.61 -11.94 4.06
C THR A 321 2.45 -11.47 2.62
N THR A 322 3.35 -11.88 1.73
CA THR A 322 3.19 -11.80 0.27
C THR A 322 2.24 -12.88 -0.26
N SER A 323 1.74 -12.67 -1.47
CA SER A 323 0.99 -13.67 -2.23
C SER A 323 1.88 -14.81 -2.70
N VAL A 324 1.32 -16.02 -2.72
CA VAL A 324 1.99 -17.25 -3.18
C VAL A 324 1.49 -17.59 -4.58
N PRO A 325 2.38 -17.73 -5.58
CA PRO A 325 1.98 -18.09 -6.94
C PRO A 325 1.12 -19.37 -7.02
N GLY A 326 0.00 -19.27 -7.72
CA GLY A 326 -1.03 -20.29 -7.94
C GLY A 326 -2.08 -20.45 -6.82
N ILE A 327 -2.03 -19.61 -5.78
CA ILE A 327 -2.88 -19.71 -4.58
C ILE A 327 -3.38 -18.35 -4.10
N GLY A 328 -2.65 -17.27 -4.36
CA GLY A 328 -2.91 -15.93 -3.84
C GLY A 328 -2.41 -15.71 -2.41
N ARG A 329 -3.09 -14.82 -1.68
CA ARG A 329 -2.80 -14.56 -0.25
C ARG A 329 -3.16 -15.78 0.58
N ILE A 330 -2.29 -16.17 1.52
CA ILE A 330 -2.53 -17.32 2.40
C ILE A 330 -2.46 -16.99 3.90
N THR A 331 -2.36 -15.72 4.32
CA THR A 331 -2.18 -15.37 5.75
C THR A 331 -3.37 -15.79 6.60
N GLY A 332 -4.60 -15.58 6.11
CA GLY A 332 -5.83 -16.05 6.74
C GLY A 332 -5.99 -17.58 6.69
N THR A 333 -5.56 -18.22 5.61
CA THR A 333 -5.61 -19.68 5.39
C THR A 333 -4.65 -20.40 6.35
N CYS A 334 -3.41 -19.91 6.50
CA CYS A 334 -2.45 -20.40 7.48
C CYS A 334 -2.98 -20.26 8.91
N TRP A 335 -3.59 -19.13 9.27
CA TRP A 335 -4.23 -18.96 10.58
C TRP A 335 -5.46 -19.87 10.77
N SER A 336 -6.24 -20.10 9.72
CA SER A 336 -7.40 -21.01 9.73
C SER A 336 -7.00 -22.46 9.96
N PHE A 337 -5.94 -22.91 9.29
CA PHE A 337 -5.34 -24.24 9.48
C PHE A 337 -4.76 -24.37 10.90
N THR A 338 -3.99 -23.37 11.34
CA THR A 338 -3.39 -23.32 12.69
C THR A 338 -4.46 -23.45 13.79
N ASP A 339 -5.55 -22.67 13.72
CA ASP A 339 -6.63 -22.73 14.71
C ASP A 339 -7.46 -24.03 14.63
N PHE A 340 -7.57 -24.64 13.45
CA PHE A 340 -8.19 -25.96 13.28
C PHE A 340 -7.36 -27.06 13.96
N VAL A 341 -6.04 -27.08 13.73
CA VAL A 341 -5.12 -28.01 14.40
C VAL A 341 -5.16 -27.80 15.92
N PHE A 342 -5.11 -26.55 16.41
CA PHE A 342 -5.27 -26.26 17.84
C PHE A 342 -6.63 -26.73 18.39
N GLY A 343 -7.70 -26.69 17.59
CA GLY A 343 -9.00 -27.28 17.93
C GLY A 343 -8.95 -28.79 18.13
N ILE A 344 -8.31 -29.53 17.23
CA ILE A 344 -8.12 -30.98 17.33
C ILE A 344 -7.26 -31.33 18.55
N ILE A 345 -6.11 -30.67 18.71
CA ILE A 345 -5.18 -30.92 19.82
C ILE A 345 -5.83 -30.65 21.17
N LEU A 346 -6.55 -29.52 21.31
CA LEU A 346 -7.24 -29.17 22.55
C LEU A 346 -8.44 -30.08 22.81
N ALA A 347 -9.12 -30.57 21.78
CA ALA A 347 -10.16 -31.59 21.92
C ALA A 347 -9.59 -32.92 22.43
N TYR A 348 -8.48 -33.38 21.85
CA TYR A 348 -7.80 -34.59 22.29
C TYR A 348 -7.24 -34.46 23.72
N SER A 349 -6.59 -33.34 24.03
CA SER A 349 -6.11 -32.97 25.37
C SER A 349 -7.20 -33.06 26.42
N ASN A 350 -8.37 -32.45 26.18
CA ASN A 350 -9.49 -32.50 27.12
C ASN A 350 -10.02 -33.93 27.37
N SER A 351 -10.01 -34.80 26.35
CA SER A 351 -10.39 -36.20 26.53
C SER A 351 -9.34 -36.98 27.36
N VAL A 352 -8.04 -36.76 27.09
CA VAL A 352 -6.93 -37.39 27.82
C VAL A 352 -6.86 -36.91 29.27
N ALA A 353 -6.96 -35.59 29.52
CA ALA A 353 -7.04 -35.01 30.85
C ALA A 353 -8.22 -35.57 31.65
N GLY A 354 -9.38 -35.76 31.01
CA GLY A 354 -10.53 -36.43 31.60
C GLY A 354 -10.26 -37.88 32.01
N LYS A 355 -9.58 -38.65 31.16
CA LYS A 355 -9.15 -40.03 31.49
C LYS A 355 -8.16 -40.07 32.65
N PHE A 356 -7.12 -39.23 32.64
CA PHE A 356 -6.14 -39.20 33.74
C PHE A 356 -6.76 -38.76 35.06
N ALA A 357 -7.69 -37.80 35.04
CA ALA A 357 -8.46 -37.41 36.22
C ALA A 357 -9.34 -38.55 36.75
N ASP A 358 -10.00 -39.32 35.87
CA ASP A 358 -10.78 -40.49 36.28
C ASP A 358 -9.91 -41.62 36.86
N ILE A 359 -8.71 -41.87 36.30
CA ILE A 359 -7.75 -42.86 36.83
C ILE A 359 -7.33 -42.51 38.26
N THR A 360 -6.96 -41.25 38.54
CA THR A 360 -6.56 -40.86 39.91
C THR A 360 -7.74 -40.82 40.87
N VAL A 361 -8.97 -40.55 40.39
CA VAL A 361 -10.20 -40.67 41.21
C VAL A 361 -10.45 -42.15 41.58
N GLN A 362 -10.32 -43.08 40.64
CA GLN A 362 -10.44 -44.52 40.91
C GLN A 362 -9.39 -45.03 41.91
N GLN A 363 -8.19 -44.44 41.92
CA GLN A 363 -7.14 -44.72 42.89
C GLN A 363 -7.31 -43.99 44.24
N GLY A 364 -8.44 -43.29 44.47
CA GLY A 364 -8.70 -42.55 45.71
C GLY A 364 -7.89 -41.25 45.89
N ARG A 365 -7.12 -40.83 44.87
CA ARG A 365 -6.23 -39.66 44.90
C ARG A 365 -6.89 -38.35 44.43
N GLY A 366 -8.19 -38.38 44.17
CA GLY A 366 -8.94 -37.25 43.62
C GLY A 366 -8.62 -36.98 42.15
N ASN A 367 -9.11 -35.87 41.61
CA ASN A 367 -9.04 -35.53 40.18
C ASN A 367 -7.71 -34.88 39.75
N ILE A 368 -6.58 -35.32 40.32
CA ILE A 368 -5.27 -34.67 40.14
C ILE A 368 -4.47 -35.16 38.91
N GLY A 369 -4.85 -36.29 38.30
CA GLY A 369 -4.10 -36.91 37.21
C GLY A 369 -3.96 -36.06 35.95
N CYS A 370 -4.91 -35.16 35.66
CA CYS A 370 -4.81 -34.23 34.54
C CYS A 370 -3.58 -33.30 34.66
N PHE A 371 -3.29 -32.78 35.85
CA PHE A 371 -2.17 -31.87 36.08
C PHE A 371 -0.81 -32.58 35.88
N PHE A 372 -0.67 -33.84 36.30
CA PHE A 372 0.54 -34.63 35.99
C PHE A 372 0.72 -34.88 34.48
N GLY A 373 -0.39 -35.06 33.74
CA GLY A 373 -0.37 -35.07 32.28
C GLY A 373 0.04 -33.73 31.67
N GLY A 374 -0.42 -32.61 32.25
CA GLY A 374 -0.03 -31.24 31.90
C GLY A 374 1.47 -30.97 32.06
N ILE A 375 2.06 -31.43 33.17
CA ILE A 375 3.51 -31.37 33.40
C ILE A 375 4.26 -32.12 32.30
N GLY A 376 3.89 -33.37 32.03
CA GLY A 376 4.54 -34.19 30.99
C GLY A 376 4.47 -33.54 29.61
N ALA A 377 3.30 -33.05 29.20
CA ALA A 377 3.12 -32.32 27.95
C ALA A 377 3.92 -31.01 27.89
N THR A 378 4.00 -30.27 29.01
CA THR A 378 4.76 -29.02 29.10
C THR A 378 6.27 -29.26 28.97
N VAL A 379 6.80 -30.31 29.62
CA VAL A 379 8.21 -30.72 29.50
C VAL A 379 8.55 -31.09 28.05
N LEU A 380 7.69 -31.86 27.37
CA LEU A 380 7.87 -32.19 25.94
C LEU A 380 7.87 -30.94 25.06
N SER A 381 6.98 -29.96 25.31
CA SER A 381 6.99 -28.67 24.61
C SER A 381 8.29 -27.87 24.85
N GLY A 382 8.83 -27.90 26.07
CA GLY A 382 10.10 -27.24 26.41
C GLY A 382 11.29 -27.90 25.72
N LEU A 383 11.35 -29.23 25.71
CA LEU A 383 12.39 -29.98 25.00
C LEU A 383 12.33 -29.73 23.49
N ALA A 384 11.14 -29.75 22.88
CA ALA A 384 10.97 -29.43 21.45
C ALA A 384 11.45 -28.01 21.11
N LEU A 385 11.11 -27.01 21.93
CA LEU A 385 11.58 -25.64 21.74
C LEU A 385 13.11 -25.53 21.83
N ILE A 386 13.74 -26.19 22.81
CA ILE A 386 15.20 -26.20 22.97
C ILE A 386 15.89 -26.89 21.79
N ILE A 387 15.38 -28.05 21.36
CA ILE A 387 15.94 -28.83 20.26
C ILE A 387 15.84 -28.05 18.94
N PHE A 388 14.65 -27.54 18.59
CA PHE A 388 14.48 -26.79 17.34
C PHE A 388 15.24 -25.47 17.34
N ALA A 389 15.29 -24.76 18.47
CA ALA A 389 16.07 -23.52 18.57
C ALA A 389 17.59 -23.73 18.53
N LYS A 390 18.11 -24.91 18.87
CA LYS A 390 19.55 -25.20 18.89
C LYS A 390 20.06 -25.89 17.62
N PHE A 391 19.24 -26.72 16.98
CA PHE A 391 19.68 -27.60 15.89
C PHE A 391 18.92 -27.41 14.57
N PHE A 392 17.83 -26.64 14.55
CA PHE A 392 16.95 -26.49 13.38
C PHE A 392 16.69 -25.00 13.04
N HIS A 393 15.63 -24.72 12.27
CA HIS A 393 15.40 -23.40 11.64
C HIS A 393 14.78 -22.38 12.61
N LEU A 394 14.04 -22.83 13.63
CA LEU A 394 13.36 -22.00 14.63
C LEU A 394 14.29 -21.05 15.42
N GLY A 395 15.60 -21.31 15.40
CA GLY A 395 16.65 -20.51 16.05
C GLY A 395 17.46 -19.57 15.14
N LYS A 396 17.25 -19.59 13.82
CA LYS A 396 18.02 -18.80 12.84
C LYS A 396 17.29 -17.51 12.47
N GLU A 397 17.99 -16.38 12.44
CA GLU A 397 17.37 -15.08 12.13
C GLU A 397 17.03 -14.94 10.63
N ASP A 398 17.78 -15.58 9.73
CA ASP A 398 17.53 -15.60 8.27
C ASP A 398 16.15 -16.16 7.87
N TYR A 399 15.49 -16.90 8.78
CA TYR A 399 14.16 -17.48 8.56
C TYR A 399 13.03 -16.60 9.10
N VAL A 400 13.34 -15.47 9.73
CA VAL A 400 12.36 -14.49 10.21
C VAL A 400 12.13 -13.46 9.12
N GLN A 401 10.88 -13.22 8.73
CA GLN A 401 10.57 -12.14 7.78
C GLN A 401 10.83 -10.77 8.45
N SER A 402 11.98 -10.18 8.08
CA SER A 402 12.47 -8.81 8.35
C SER A 402 12.10 -8.19 9.72
N SER A 403 12.96 -8.37 10.73
CA SER A 403 12.86 -7.61 11.98
C SER A 403 13.54 -6.24 11.89
N GLY A 404 12.76 -5.18 11.70
CA GLY A 404 13.25 -3.79 11.79
C GLY A 404 13.75 -3.42 13.20
N LYS A 405 14.69 -2.47 13.29
CA LYS A 405 15.17 -1.91 14.57
C LYS A 405 14.06 -1.11 15.28
N PRO A 406 14.03 -1.06 16.62
CA PRO A 406 12.80 -0.81 17.37
C PRO A 406 12.35 0.66 17.46
N SER A 407 11.09 0.92 17.09
CA SER A 407 10.34 2.11 17.53
C SER A 407 10.08 2.08 19.05
N LYS A 408 10.32 3.22 19.73
CA LYS A 408 9.96 3.44 21.15
C LYS A 408 8.46 3.75 21.36
N LYS A 409 7.71 4.09 20.30
CA LYS A 409 6.36 4.66 20.40
C LYS A 409 5.32 3.71 21.03
N ALA A 410 5.36 2.41 20.74
CA ALA A 410 4.35 1.45 21.21
C ALA A 410 4.25 1.35 22.75
N VAL A 411 5.39 1.48 23.47
CA VAL A 411 5.42 1.48 24.94
C VAL A 411 4.83 2.78 25.50
N GLN A 412 5.17 3.91 24.87
CA GLN A 412 4.60 5.21 25.21
C GLN A 412 3.07 5.17 25.05
N SER A 413 2.55 4.69 23.91
CA SER A 413 1.11 4.61 23.65
C SER A 413 0.35 3.73 24.66
N PHE A 414 0.94 2.63 25.15
CA PHE A 414 0.30 1.80 26.19
C PHE A 414 0.26 2.50 27.56
N ILE A 415 1.34 3.20 27.93
CA ILE A 415 1.41 3.99 29.16
C ILE A 415 0.46 5.19 29.09
N GLU A 416 0.42 5.92 27.98
CA GLU A 416 -0.51 7.02 27.74
C GLU A 416 -1.97 6.56 27.71
N PHE A 417 -2.28 5.38 27.13
CA PHE A 417 -3.64 4.82 27.17
C PHE A 417 -4.09 4.48 28.60
N PHE A 418 -3.20 3.95 29.43
CA PHE A 418 -3.51 3.71 30.86
C PHE A 418 -3.65 5.01 31.64
N LYS A 419 -2.75 6.00 31.42
CA LYS A 419 -2.87 7.35 31.98
C LYS A 419 -4.22 7.98 31.64
N PHE A 420 -4.60 7.96 30.36
CA PHE A 420 -5.87 8.49 29.86
C PHE A 420 -7.07 7.87 30.60
N PHE A 421 -7.11 6.55 30.75
CA PHE A 421 -8.17 5.89 31.53
C PHE A 421 -8.14 6.17 33.05
N THR A 422 -6.97 6.47 33.62
CA THR A 422 -6.86 6.88 35.04
C THR A 422 -7.13 8.37 35.29
N TRP A 423 -7.10 9.21 34.26
CA TRP A 423 -7.22 10.67 34.40
C TRP A 423 -8.52 11.24 33.84
N SER A 424 -9.10 10.61 32.81
CA SER A 424 -10.28 11.12 32.10
C SER A 424 -11.62 10.56 32.59
N TYR A 425 -11.85 10.42 33.91
CA TYR A 425 -13.20 10.28 34.50
C TYR A 425 -13.29 10.64 36.01
N PRO A 426 -13.24 11.94 36.41
CA PRO A 426 -13.40 12.32 37.82
C PRO A 426 -14.85 12.27 38.35
N THR A 427 -15.88 12.21 37.49
CA THR A 427 -17.27 12.58 37.84
C THR A 427 -18.29 11.44 37.95
N ILE A 428 -17.93 10.16 37.78
CA ILE A 428 -18.89 9.03 37.88
C ILE A 428 -18.52 7.97 38.94
N LEU A 429 -17.31 8.01 39.53
CA LEU A 429 -16.86 7.05 40.56
C LEU A 429 -16.49 7.69 41.92
N GLY A 430 -17.05 8.87 42.20
CA GLY A 430 -16.81 9.64 43.44
C GLY A 430 -16.97 8.89 44.79
N PRO A 431 -17.89 7.92 44.97
CA PRO A 431 -18.14 7.31 46.28
C PRO A 431 -17.67 5.85 46.44
N LEU A 432 -16.74 5.33 45.61
CA LEU A 432 -16.25 3.94 45.73
C LEU A 432 -14.79 3.78 46.17
N CYS A 433 -14.04 4.87 46.36
CA CYS A 433 -12.62 4.84 46.75
C CYS A 433 -12.33 5.15 48.23
N VAL A 434 -13.35 5.21 49.10
CA VAL A 434 -13.18 5.40 50.55
C VAL A 434 -13.83 4.25 51.32
N LEU A 435 -13.25 3.05 51.22
CA LEU A 435 -13.57 1.91 52.10
C LEU A 435 -12.43 0.87 52.14
N SER A 436 -11.19 1.35 52.31
CA SER A 436 -10.00 0.52 52.56
C SER A 436 -9.32 0.87 53.88
N SER A 437 -10.10 0.96 54.96
CA SER A 437 -9.63 1.04 56.35
C SER A 437 -10.76 0.77 57.34
N ARG A 438 -10.47 -0.04 58.37
CA ARG A 438 -11.28 -0.42 59.54
C ARG A 438 -12.31 -1.56 59.37
N VAL A 439 -11.98 -2.64 60.08
CA VAL A 439 -12.83 -3.77 60.51
C VAL A 439 -13.95 -3.27 61.44
N ILE A 440 -15.14 -3.91 61.41
CA ILE A 440 -16.00 -4.22 62.59
C ILE A 440 -17.11 -5.22 62.21
N TRP A 441 -17.65 -5.89 63.23
CA TRP A 441 -18.54 -7.07 63.23
C TRP A 441 -20.06 -6.74 63.18
N LEU A 442 -20.88 -7.81 63.14
CA LEU A 442 -22.32 -7.96 63.52
C LEU A 442 -23.46 -7.76 62.48
N ALA A 443 -24.11 -8.89 62.15
CA ALA A 443 -25.53 -9.27 62.42
C ALA A 443 -26.75 -8.45 61.88
N PRO A 444 -27.97 -9.06 61.78
CA PRO A 444 -29.02 -8.60 60.84
C PRO A 444 -30.36 -8.11 61.46
N LEU A 445 -31.09 -7.27 60.70
CA LEU A 445 -32.52 -6.89 60.86
C LEU A 445 -33.09 -6.71 59.42
N HIS A 446 -34.24 -7.20 58.93
CA HIS A 446 -35.59 -7.59 59.41
C HIS A 446 -36.65 -6.46 59.35
N ASN A 447 -37.71 -6.66 58.54
CA ASN A 447 -38.99 -5.90 58.44
C ASN A 447 -38.94 -4.42 57.92
N CYS A 448 -40.00 -3.80 57.35
CA CYS A 448 -41.42 -4.17 57.14
C CYS A 448 -42.11 -3.31 56.03
N TYR A 449 -43.20 -3.83 55.40
CA TYR A 449 -44.42 -3.13 54.87
C TYR A 449 -44.35 -1.92 53.88
N HIS A 450 -45.35 -1.53 53.05
CA HIS A 450 -46.70 -2.02 52.67
C HIS A 450 -47.20 -1.34 51.35
N ARG A 451 -48.04 -2.01 50.52
CA ARG A 451 -49.15 -1.47 49.64
C ARG A 451 -48.80 -0.32 48.63
N HIS A 452 -49.49 -0.01 47.52
CA HIS A 452 -50.65 -0.49 46.74
C HIS A 452 -50.46 0.05 45.27
N LEU A 453 -51.35 0.00 44.25
CA LEU A 453 -52.77 -0.36 44.07
C LEU A 453 -53.03 -0.90 42.62
N LEU A 454 -54.31 -0.97 42.22
CA LEU A 454 -54.94 -1.42 40.96
C LEU A 454 -54.98 -0.28 39.89
N GLY A 455 -55.34 -0.45 38.61
CA GLY A 455 -55.95 -1.58 37.87
C GLY A 455 -56.05 -1.33 36.34
N PRO A 456 -56.82 -2.14 35.56
CA PRO A 456 -56.66 -2.27 34.10
C PRO A 456 -57.80 -1.67 33.23
N ARG A 457 -57.55 -1.52 31.91
CA ARG A 457 -58.59 -1.38 30.85
C ARG A 457 -58.25 -2.18 29.59
N VAL A 458 -59.28 -2.52 28.82
CA VAL A 458 -59.34 -3.61 27.81
C VAL A 458 -59.98 -3.10 26.49
N CYS A 459 -59.87 -3.90 25.40
CA CYS A 459 -60.53 -3.81 24.08
C CYS A 459 -59.72 -3.11 22.96
N ARG A 460 -59.71 -3.57 21.69
CA ARG A 460 -60.28 -4.78 21.03
C ARG A 460 -59.47 -5.10 19.73
N PRO A 461 -59.61 -6.30 19.12
CA PRO A 461 -58.81 -6.74 17.97
C PRO A 461 -59.48 -6.45 16.60
N PHE A 462 -58.71 -6.59 15.52
CA PHE A 462 -59.21 -6.68 14.14
C PHE A 462 -58.73 -7.97 13.47
N VAL A 463 -59.57 -8.56 12.61
CA VAL A 463 -59.42 -9.93 12.10
C VAL A 463 -59.17 -9.94 10.58
N TYR A 464 -58.41 -10.96 10.13
CA TYR A 464 -58.11 -11.29 8.73
C TYR A 464 -59.33 -11.61 7.86
N PRO A 465 -59.13 -11.64 6.53
CA PRO A 465 -59.66 -12.74 5.70
C PRO A 465 -58.56 -13.48 4.89
N THR A 466 -58.95 -14.60 4.29
CA THR A 466 -58.07 -15.72 3.89
C THR A 466 -58.12 -16.11 2.41
N GLU A 467 -56.97 -16.65 1.93
CA GLU A 467 -56.76 -17.71 0.91
C GLU A 467 -57.36 -17.68 -0.52
N ARG A 468 -56.44 -17.81 -1.51
CA ARG A 468 -56.35 -18.81 -2.64
C ARG A 468 -55.50 -18.19 -3.78
N ARG A 469 -54.74 -18.89 -4.64
CA ARG A 469 -54.33 -20.32 -4.79
C ARG A 469 -52.95 -20.37 -5.49
N LEU A 470 -52.29 -21.54 -5.49
CA LEU A 470 -50.92 -21.77 -6.00
C LEU A 470 -50.74 -21.65 -7.54
N GLY A 471 -49.54 -21.22 -7.95
CA GLY A 471 -49.00 -21.35 -9.32
C GLY A 471 -47.46 -21.21 -9.33
N ASN A 472 -46.75 -22.14 -9.98
CA ASN A 472 -45.28 -22.26 -9.94
C ASN A 472 -44.53 -21.16 -10.73
N ARG A 473 -43.44 -20.62 -10.15
CA ARG A 473 -42.15 -20.26 -10.81
C ARG A 473 -41.09 -19.77 -9.78
N PRO A 474 -39.78 -19.83 -10.09
CA PRO A 474 -38.70 -19.67 -9.10
C PRO A 474 -38.39 -18.21 -8.73
N ALA A 475 -37.63 -18.05 -7.64
CA ALA A 475 -37.43 -16.80 -6.92
C ALA A 475 -36.77 -15.66 -7.72
N ALA A 476 -37.53 -14.58 -7.95
CA ALA A 476 -37.03 -13.25 -8.27
C ALA A 476 -37.64 -12.27 -7.26
N GLY A 477 -36.91 -11.93 -6.20
CA GLY A 477 -37.51 -11.35 -4.98
C GLY A 477 -36.67 -10.32 -4.22
N ILE A 478 -35.71 -9.65 -4.86
CA ILE A 478 -34.98 -8.49 -4.26
C ILE A 478 -34.93 -7.28 -5.22
N CYS A 479 -35.07 -7.45 -6.54
CA CYS A 479 -34.91 -6.35 -7.51
C CYS A 479 -36.11 -5.40 -7.71
N GLN A 480 -37.31 -5.68 -7.16
CA GLN A 480 -38.50 -4.87 -7.46
C GLN A 480 -38.64 -3.59 -6.62
N PHE A 481 -38.14 -3.56 -5.38
CA PHE A 481 -38.28 -2.36 -4.53
C PHE A 481 -37.32 -1.21 -4.89
N VAL A 482 -36.23 -1.49 -5.61
CA VAL A 482 -35.28 -0.45 -6.08
C VAL A 482 -35.69 0.09 -7.46
N ARG A 483 -36.34 -0.73 -8.31
CA ARG A 483 -36.78 -0.30 -9.65
C ARG A 483 -37.87 0.77 -9.62
N ALA A 484 -38.78 0.74 -8.63
CA ALA A 484 -39.87 1.69 -8.50
C ALA A 484 -39.40 3.13 -8.17
N ALA A 485 -38.24 3.30 -7.53
CA ALA A 485 -37.67 4.61 -7.22
C ALA A 485 -36.76 5.17 -8.34
N ALA A 486 -36.34 4.32 -9.28
CA ALA A 486 -35.47 4.71 -10.40
C ALA A 486 -36.26 5.06 -11.68
N MET A 487 -37.53 4.66 -11.80
CA MET A 487 -38.36 4.90 -12.99
C MET A 487 -39.15 6.23 -12.96
N THR A 488 -38.88 7.11 -12.01
CA THR A 488 -39.47 8.47 -11.94
C THR A 488 -38.47 9.60 -12.21
N ALA A 489 -37.19 9.27 -12.44
CA ALA A 489 -36.21 10.22 -12.98
C ALA A 489 -36.14 10.03 -14.50
N GLY A 490 -36.81 10.91 -15.24
CA GLY A 490 -36.77 10.89 -16.70
C GLY A 490 -35.36 11.11 -17.24
N THR A 491 -35.00 10.31 -18.23
CA THR A 491 -33.92 10.65 -19.18
C THR A 491 -34.30 11.90 -19.97
N ASP A 492 -33.32 12.53 -20.63
CA ASP A 492 -33.49 13.65 -21.57
C ASP A 492 -33.69 15.05 -20.94
N ALA A 493 -32.85 15.38 -19.95
CA ALA A 493 -32.53 16.78 -19.65
C ALA A 493 -31.30 17.22 -20.49
N PRO A 494 -31.42 18.21 -21.41
CA PRO A 494 -30.26 18.71 -22.14
C PRO A 494 -29.28 19.40 -21.18
N ALA A 495 -27.99 19.32 -21.51
CA ALA A 495 -26.93 19.98 -20.74
C ALA A 495 -27.15 21.51 -20.76
N LYS A 496 -27.71 22.07 -19.68
CA LYS A 496 -27.79 23.52 -19.50
C LYS A 496 -26.38 24.10 -19.51
N ALA A 497 -26.17 25.14 -20.31
CA ALA A 497 -24.95 25.92 -20.27
C ALA A 497 -24.73 26.46 -18.84
N PHE A 498 -23.56 26.17 -18.28
CA PHE A 498 -23.24 26.51 -16.90
C PHE A 498 -22.90 27.99 -16.75
N ALA A 499 -23.13 28.55 -15.56
CA ALA A 499 -22.68 29.89 -15.21
C ALA A 499 -21.14 29.95 -15.17
N SER A 500 -20.57 31.12 -15.47
CA SER A 500 -19.12 31.33 -15.40
C SER A 500 -18.57 31.05 -14.00
N PRO A 501 -17.46 30.31 -13.86
CA PRO A 501 -16.90 29.97 -12.55
C PRO A 501 -16.38 31.21 -11.81
N SER A 502 -16.35 31.14 -10.47
CA SER A 502 -15.78 32.23 -9.66
C SER A 502 -14.28 32.40 -9.92
N ASN A 503 -13.76 33.62 -9.73
CA ASN A 503 -12.32 33.90 -9.87
C ASN A 503 -11.46 33.02 -8.95
N GLU A 504 -11.94 32.73 -7.72
CA GLU A 504 -11.27 31.85 -6.78
C GLU A 504 -11.20 30.40 -7.28
N THR A 505 -12.33 29.85 -7.75
CA THR A 505 -12.38 28.48 -8.33
C THR A 505 -11.46 28.38 -9.54
N SER A 506 -11.51 29.37 -10.43
CA SER A 506 -10.67 29.43 -11.64
C SER A 506 -9.18 29.49 -11.28
N ASN A 507 -8.81 30.30 -10.28
CA ASN A 507 -7.43 30.39 -9.80
C ASN A 507 -6.96 29.10 -9.10
N MET A 508 -7.85 28.38 -8.41
CA MET A 508 -7.52 27.09 -7.78
C MET A 508 -7.13 26.04 -8.84
N TYR A 509 -7.95 25.84 -9.87
CA TYR A 509 -7.60 24.88 -10.95
C TYR A 509 -6.39 25.34 -11.76
N LYS A 510 -6.24 26.65 -12.04
CA LYS A 510 -5.07 27.20 -12.74
C LYS A 510 -3.75 26.92 -12.02
N LYS A 511 -3.73 26.85 -10.68
CA LYS A 511 -2.55 26.49 -9.88
C LYS A 511 -2.13 25.02 -9.98
N LEU A 512 -2.99 24.14 -10.53
CA LEU A 512 -2.66 22.73 -10.78
C LEU A 512 -1.98 22.50 -12.14
N GLN A 513 -1.92 23.53 -12.99
CA GLN A 513 -1.26 23.45 -14.28
C GLN A 513 0.27 23.44 -14.12
N ASN A 514 0.93 22.44 -14.71
CA ASN A 514 2.38 22.41 -14.83
C ASN A 514 2.77 22.14 -16.30
N GLY A 515 2.96 23.20 -17.07
CA GLY A 515 3.28 23.08 -18.50
C GLY A 515 2.14 22.45 -19.31
N SER A 516 2.46 21.32 -19.97
CA SER A 516 1.57 20.40 -20.71
C SER A 516 0.79 19.43 -19.82
N ASP A 517 0.95 19.52 -18.50
CA ASP A 517 0.48 18.52 -17.56
C ASP A 517 -0.35 19.16 -16.43
N VAL A 518 -1.04 18.32 -15.66
CA VAL A 518 -1.56 18.67 -14.34
C VAL A 518 -0.69 18.01 -13.27
N ARG A 519 -0.36 18.74 -12.20
CA ARG A 519 0.39 18.25 -11.03
C ARG A 519 -0.12 18.87 -9.74
N GLY A 520 -0.11 18.11 -8.64
CA GLY A 520 -0.45 18.60 -7.31
C GLY A 520 -0.12 17.62 -6.19
N ILE A 521 -0.31 18.06 -4.95
CA ILE A 521 -0.22 17.25 -3.73
C ILE A 521 -1.56 16.53 -3.58
N ALA A 522 -1.53 15.20 -3.68
CA ALA A 522 -2.74 14.35 -3.71
C ALA A 522 -3.05 13.71 -2.35
N ILE A 523 -2.02 13.50 -1.52
CA ILE A 523 -2.14 12.98 -0.16
C ILE A 523 -1.21 13.74 0.80
N THR A 524 -1.51 13.67 2.09
CA THR A 524 -0.61 14.18 3.14
C THR A 524 0.56 13.23 3.38
N GLY A 525 1.63 13.73 4.00
CA GLY A 525 2.80 12.92 4.36
C GLY A 525 4.13 13.68 4.38
N VAL A 526 4.17 14.85 3.75
CA VAL A 526 5.31 15.78 3.78
C VAL A 526 4.91 17.01 4.60
N GLU A 527 5.79 17.46 5.50
CA GLU A 527 5.54 18.61 6.38
C GLU A 527 5.50 19.92 5.56
N GLY A 528 4.53 20.80 5.87
CA GLY A 528 4.29 22.02 5.10
C GLY A 528 3.52 21.86 3.78
N GLU A 529 3.37 20.63 3.27
CA GLU A 529 2.64 20.35 2.01
C GLU A 529 1.18 19.96 2.26
N ASN A 530 0.25 20.84 1.87
CA ASN A 530 -1.19 20.62 1.95
C ASN A 530 -1.76 20.05 0.65
N VAL A 531 -2.75 19.14 0.75
CA VAL A 531 -3.44 18.56 -0.41
C VAL A 531 -4.14 19.66 -1.22
N ASN A 532 -3.79 19.77 -2.50
CA ASN A 532 -4.41 20.67 -3.46
C ASN A 532 -5.01 19.94 -4.69
N LEU A 533 -4.75 18.63 -4.84
CA LEU A 533 -5.34 17.75 -5.84
C LEU A 533 -6.26 16.69 -5.18
N PRO A 534 -7.39 17.07 -4.56
CA PRO A 534 -8.33 16.13 -3.97
C PRO A 534 -9.11 15.35 -5.06
N PRO A 535 -9.81 14.26 -4.67
CA PRO A 535 -10.63 13.47 -5.61
C PRO A 535 -11.72 14.29 -6.31
N THR A 536 -12.24 15.34 -5.69
CA THR A 536 -13.21 16.28 -6.31
C THR A 536 -12.58 17.14 -7.41
N ALA A 537 -11.31 17.53 -7.29
CA ALA A 537 -10.59 18.19 -8.37
C ALA A 537 -10.36 17.22 -9.54
N ALA A 538 -9.92 15.98 -9.24
CA ALA A 538 -9.74 14.91 -10.22
C ALA A 538 -11.05 14.59 -10.99
N PHE A 539 -12.18 14.49 -10.29
CA PHE A 539 -13.49 14.32 -10.91
C PHE A 539 -13.81 15.44 -11.91
N ASN A 540 -13.65 16.70 -11.50
CA ASN A 540 -13.95 17.84 -12.35
C ASN A 540 -12.97 17.97 -13.54
N ILE A 541 -11.71 17.57 -13.37
CA ILE A 541 -10.72 17.46 -14.46
C ILE A 541 -11.14 16.37 -15.46
N GLY A 542 -11.68 15.24 -15.00
CA GLY A 542 -12.29 14.23 -15.87
C GLY A 542 -13.45 14.79 -16.69
N CYS A 543 -14.38 15.51 -16.06
CA CYS A 543 -15.44 16.23 -16.78
C CYS A 543 -14.86 17.21 -17.82
N GLY A 544 -13.86 18.00 -17.43
CA GLY A 544 -13.25 19.01 -18.29
C GLY A 544 -12.55 18.44 -19.52
N PHE A 545 -11.88 17.28 -19.38
CA PHE A 545 -11.23 16.59 -20.49
C PHE A 545 -12.25 15.99 -21.47
N ALA A 546 -13.36 15.40 -20.99
CA ALA A 546 -14.41 14.90 -21.87
C ALA A 546 -15.05 16.02 -22.72
N GLU A 547 -15.32 17.18 -22.12
CA GLU A 547 -15.85 18.36 -22.82
C GLU A 547 -14.84 18.95 -23.82
N TRP A 548 -13.56 19.04 -23.44
CA TRP A 548 -12.49 19.49 -24.32
C TRP A 548 -12.32 18.55 -25.53
N LEU A 549 -12.26 17.24 -25.29
CA LEU A 549 -12.06 16.24 -26.33
C LEU A 549 -13.27 16.17 -27.29
N SER A 550 -14.49 16.31 -26.77
CA SER A 550 -15.72 16.42 -27.57
C SER A 550 -15.65 17.60 -28.55
N LYS A 551 -15.25 18.77 -28.07
CA LYS A 551 -15.06 19.98 -28.89
C LYS A 551 -13.92 19.80 -29.90
N ARG A 552 -12.79 19.26 -29.47
CA ARG A 552 -11.60 19.02 -30.30
C ARG A 552 -11.88 18.08 -31.48
N LEU A 553 -12.67 17.03 -31.26
CA LEU A 553 -12.98 16.01 -32.27
C LEU A 553 -14.31 16.24 -33.01
N GLY A 554 -15.12 17.22 -32.60
CA GLY A 554 -16.46 17.43 -33.15
C GLY A 554 -17.44 16.27 -32.86
N LYS A 555 -17.18 15.47 -31.83
CA LYS A 555 -17.98 14.29 -31.44
C LYS A 555 -18.85 14.58 -30.22
N SER A 556 -20.00 13.91 -30.10
CA SER A 556 -20.75 13.88 -28.84
C SER A 556 -19.93 13.19 -27.75
N VAL A 557 -20.00 13.67 -26.50
CA VAL A 557 -19.32 13.01 -25.37
C VAL A 557 -19.78 11.56 -25.20
N ASN A 558 -21.04 11.25 -25.53
CA ASN A 558 -21.59 9.89 -25.47
C ASN A 558 -20.91 8.88 -26.41
N ASP A 559 -20.24 9.38 -27.45
CA ASP A 559 -19.57 8.61 -28.50
C ASP A 559 -18.04 8.58 -28.33
N LEU A 560 -17.51 9.28 -27.32
CA LEU A 560 -16.08 9.28 -26.99
C LEU A 560 -15.70 8.00 -26.24
N LYS A 561 -14.62 7.37 -26.69
CA LYS A 561 -13.96 6.28 -25.97
C LYS A 561 -12.63 6.76 -25.40
N ILE A 562 -12.50 6.81 -24.07
CA ILE A 562 -11.34 7.39 -23.37
C ILE A 562 -10.69 6.33 -22.49
N SER A 563 -9.37 6.14 -22.56
CA SER A 563 -8.66 5.23 -21.66
C SER A 563 -8.08 5.96 -20.44
N VAL A 564 -7.98 5.24 -19.31
CA VAL A 564 -7.39 5.75 -18.06
C VAL A 564 -6.46 4.70 -17.45
N GLY A 565 -5.21 5.08 -17.21
CA GLY A 565 -4.21 4.27 -16.49
C GLY A 565 -3.53 5.09 -15.40
N GLN A 566 -2.77 4.42 -14.53
CA GLN A 566 -2.09 5.04 -13.39
C GLN A 566 -0.69 4.45 -13.17
N ASP A 567 0.21 5.26 -12.62
CA ASP A 567 1.47 4.79 -12.04
C ASP A 567 1.22 4.15 -10.63
N PRO A 568 2.23 3.58 -9.95
CA PRO A 568 2.00 2.83 -8.71
C PRO A 568 1.76 3.70 -7.46
N ARG A 569 1.60 5.03 -7.59
CA ARG A 569 1.42 5.93 -6.45
C ARG A 569 0.21 5.57 -5.61
N LEU A 570 0.34 5.72 -4.29
CA LEU A 570 -0.70 5.42 -3.30
C LEU A 570 -2.03 6.15 -3.55
N SER A 571 -1.96 7.33 -4.16
CA SER A 571 -3.12 8.15 -4.52
C SER A 571 -3.80 7.74 -5.84
N GLY A 572 -3.11 6.98 -6.70
CA GLY A 572 -3.55 6.57 -8.03
C GLY A 572 -4.96 5.97 -8.04
N PRO A 573 -5.25 4.88 -7.30
CA PRO A 573 -6.56 4.22 -7.35
C PRO A 573 -7.75 5.12 -7.00
N LEU A 574 -7.55 6.08 -6.09
CA LEU A 574 -8.58 7.03 -5.67
C LEU A 574 -8.79 8.14 -6.72
N LEU A 575 -7.70 8.68 -7.28
CA LEU A 575 -7.76 9.67 -8.36
C LEU A 575 -8.31 9.05 -9.66
N SER A 576 -7.95 7.80 -9.97
CA SER A 576 -8.47 7.04 -11.10
C SER A 576 -9.96 6.83 -10.97
N SER A 577 -10.44 6.40 -9.80
CA SER A 577 -11.88 6.26 -9.52
C SER A 577 -12.64 7.58 -9.72
N ALA A 578 -12.02 8.72 -9.38
CA ALA A 578 -12.61 10.03 -9.55
C ALA A 578 -12.61 10.53 -11.01
N ILE A 579 -11.49 10.41 -11.72
CA ILE A 579 -11.36 10.74 -13.16
C ILE A 579 -12.38 9.93 -13.98
N VAL A 580 -12.43 8.61 -13.76
CA VAL A 580 -13.35 7.70 -14.45
C VAL A 580 -14.81 8.10 -14.18
N ALA A 581 -15.17 8.40 -12.92
CA ALA A 581 -16.50 8.88 -12.58
C ALA A 581 -16.83 10.24 -13.24
N GLY A 582 -15.86 11.15 -13.35
CA GLY A 582 -16.00 12.44 -14.04
C GLY A 582 -16.32 12.27 -15.52
N LEU A 583 -15.44 11.57 -16.24
CA LEU A 583 -15.58 11.24 -17.67
C LEU A 583 -16.93 10.57 -17.96
N ALA A 584 -17.26 9.50 -17.22
CA ALA A 584 -18.48 8.73 -17.44
C ALA A 584 -19.75 9.51 -17.04
N SER A 585 -19.68 10.46 -16.09
CA SER A 585 -20.81 11.34 -15.75
C SER A 585 -21.19 12.32 -16.86
N ARG A 586 -20.26 12.62 -17.78
CA ARG A 586 -20.52 13.38 -19.01
C ARG A 586 -21.01 12.51 -20.17
N GLY A 587 -20.96 11.18 -20.01
CA GLY A 587 -21.42 10.20 -20.99
C GLY A 587 -20.32 9.40 -21.68
N ALA A 588 -19.03 9.71 -21.49
CA ALA A 588 -17.95 9.01 -22.19
C ALA A 588 -17.93 7.50 -21.86
N GLN A 589 -17.53 6.68 -22.84
CA GLN A 589 -17.11 5.30 -22.59
C GLN A 589 -15.67 5.35 -22.07
N VAL A 590 -15.41 4.74 -20.91
CA VAL A 590 -14.12 4.84 -20.21
C VAL A 590 -13.49 3.46 -20.03
N VAL A 591 -12.35 3.20 -20.65
CA VAL A 591 -11.61 1.95 -20.46
C VAL A 591 -10.57 2.13 -19.36
N GLN A 592 -10.75 1.47 -18.21
CA GLN A 592 -9.79 1.55 -17.10
C GLN A 592 -8.75 0.44 -17.24
N PHE A 593 -7.47 0.82 -17.43
CA PHE A 593 -6.36 -0.13 -17.60
C PHE A 593 -5.63 -0.51 -16.30
N GLY A 594 -5.88 0.20 -15.20
CA GLY A 594 -5.15 0.00 -13.95
C GLY A 594 -3.71 0.50 -14.06
N LEU A 595 -2.74 -0.30 -13.59
CA LEU A 595 -1.32 0.04 -13.73
C LEU A 595 -0.92 0.09 -15.22
N ALA A 596 -0.33 1.19 -15.63
CA ALA A 596 0.16 1.43 -16.97
C ALA A 596 1.43 2.29 -16.94
N THR A 597 2.05 2.50 -18.10
CA THR A 597 3.12 3.48 -18.31
C THR A 597 2.60 4.66 -19.15
N THR A 598 3.27 5.80 -19.06
CA THR A 598 2.97 6.99 -19.88
C THR A 598 2.96 6.68 -21.39
N PRO A 599 3.99 6.05 -21.98
CA PRO A 599 3.95 5.70 -23.40
C PRO A 599 2.90 4.63 -23.74
N ALA A 600 2.62 3.66 -22.84
CA ALA A 600 1.53 2.70 -23.06
C ALA A 600 0.15 3.39 -23.13
N MET A 601 -0.09 4.43 -22.32
CA MET A 601 -1.34 5.20 -22.39
C MET A 601 -1.50 5.93 -23.73
N TYR A 602 -0.43 6.54 -24.27
CA TYR A 602 -0.47 7.11 -25.62
C TYR A 602 -0.69 6.02 -26.68
N MET A 603 0.01 4.88 -26.60
CA MET A 603 -0.15 3.78 -27.55
C MET A 603 -1.57 3.21 -27.58
N SER A 604 -2.36 3.38 -26.52
CA SER A 604 -3.79 3.04 -26.52
C SER A 604 -4.65 3.94 -27.42
N CYS A 605 -4.14 5.08 -27.89
CA CYS A 605 -4.75 5.91 -28.93
C CYS A 605 -4.30 5.55 -30.35
N ILE A 606 -3.26 4.74 -30.50
CA ILE A 606 -2.60 4.46 -31.79
C ILE A 606 -2.76 3.00 -32.23
N LEU A 607 -2.53 2.03 -31.34
CA LEU A 607 -2.49 0.61 -31.70
C LEU A 607 -3.87 0.09 -32.11
N GLU A 608 -3.89 -0.60 -33.25
CA GLU A 608 -5.10 -1.17 -33.86
C GLU A 608 -5.84 -2.12 -32.91
N GLY A 609 -7.17 -2.20 -33.07
CA GLY A 609 -8.05 -2.95 -32.16
C GLY A 609 -8.29 -2.28 -30.80
N HIS A 610 -7.44 -1.35 -30.37
CA HIS A 610 -7.54 -0.70 -29.06
C HIS A 610 -7.82 0.80 -29.10
N VAL A 611 -7.58 1.46 -30.23
CA VAL A 611 -7.80 2.90 -30.51
C VAL A 611 -8.89 3.53 -29.64
N ASN A 612 -8.45 4.44 -28.76
CA ASN A 612 -9.28 5.34 -27.95
C ASN A 612 -9.15 6.76 -28.52
N ASP A 613 -10.21 7.56 -28.43
CA ASP A 613 -10.23 8.96 -28.86
C ASP A 613 -9.26 9.83 -28.05
N GLY A 614 -9.04 9.46 -26.79
CA GLY A 614 -8.03 10.06 -25.92
C GLY A 614 -7.66 9.15 -24.76
N ALA A 615 -6.59 9.49 -24.06
CA ALA A 615 -6.09 8.75 -22.91
C ALA A 615 -5.67 9.70 -21.78
N ILE A 616 -5.80 9.24 -20.53
CA ILE A 616 -5.28 9.92 -19.34
C ILE A 616 -4.33 8.97 -18.61
N MET A 617 -3.09 9.41 -18.41
CA MET A 617 -2.15 8.76 -17.50
C MET A 617 -2.11 9.53 -16.18
N ILE A 618 -2.39 8.83 -15.08
CA ILE A 618 -2.40 9.39 -13.72
C ILE A 618 -1.01 9.17 -13.13
N THR A 619 -0.22 10.25 -13.06
CA THR A 619 1.17 10.20 -12.61
C THR A 619 1.69 11.57 -12.17
N ALA A 620 2.71 11.55 -11.30
CA ALA A 620 3.57 12.69 -11.01
C ALA A 620 4.99 12.58 -11.61
N SER A 621 5.26 11.60 -12.46
CA SER A 621 6.60 11.18 -12.90
C SER A 621 7.56 10.98 -11.72
N HIS A 622 8.73 11.61 -11.67
CA HIS A 622 9.74 11.42 -10.61
C HIS A 622 9.45 12.13 -9.27
N LEU A 623 8.34 12.86 -9.12
CA LEU A 623 8.06 13.62 -7.90
C LEU A 623 7.79 12.71 -6.68
N PRO A 624 7.95 13.18 -5.42
CA PRO A 624 7.75 12.35 -4.23
C PRO A 624 6.35 11.71 -4.12
N PHE A 625 6.25 10.61 -3.36
CA PHE A 625 5.06 9.74 -3.23
C PHE A 625 3.72 10.47 -2.96
N ASN A 626 3.77 11.63 -2.30
CA ASN A 626 2.59 12.39 -1.90
C ASN A 626 1.97 13.22 -3.02
N ARG A 627 2.72 13.45 -4.10
CA ARG A 627 2.28 14.18 -5.30
C ARG A 627 1.71 13.24 -6.35
N ASN A 628 0.75 13.72 -7.13
CA ASN A 628 0.21 13.05 -8.31
C ASN A 628 -0.22 14.09 -9.37
N GLY A 629 -0.79 13.64 -10.48
CA GLY A 629 -1.12 14.50 -11.60
C GLY A 629 -1.71 13.73 -12.78
N PHE A 630 -1.85 14.43 -13.90
CA PHE A 630 -2.44 13.89 -15.13
C PHE A 630 -1.62 14.32 -16.35
N LYS A 631 -1.27 13.36 -17.19
CA LYS A 631 -0.84 13.55 -18.58
C LYS A 631 -2.00 13.14 -19.49
N PHE A 632 -2.22 13.88 -20.57
CA PHE A 632 -3.36 13.69 -21.46
C PHE A 632 -2.87 13.47 -22.89
N PHE A 633 -3.49 12.52 -23.59
CA PHE A 633 -3.11 12.13 -24.94
C PHE A 633 -4.32 12.04 -25.86
N THR A 634 -4.05 12.23 -27.14
CA THR A 634 -4.90 11.87 -28.26
C THR A 634 -4.05 11.15 -29.30
N LYS A 635 -4.66 10.68 -30.40
CA LYS A 635 -3.90 10.18 -31.56
C LYS A 635 -2.89 11.18 -32.16
N GLU A 636 -3.05 12.49 -31.87
CA GLU A 636 -2.19 13.57 -32.39
C GLU A 636 -0.96 13.81 -31.52
N GLY A 637 -0.89 13.21 -30.31
CA GLY A 637 0.18 13.45 -29.33
C GLY A 637 -0.35 13.69 -27.92
N GLY A 638 0.57 13.98 -27.00
CA GLY A 638 0.24 14.56 -25.70
C GLY A 638 -0.19 16.02 -25.82
N LEU A 639 -1.12 16.48 -24.98
CA LEU A 639 -1.68 17.84 -25.03
C LEU A 639 -0.64 18.95 -24.83
N GLU A 640 -0.93 20.14 -25.35
CA GLU A 640 -0.12 21.33 -25.17
C GLU A 640 -0.60 22.20 -24.00
N LYS A 641 0.26 23.13 -23.55
CA LYS A 641 -0.03 24.04 -22.43
C LYS A 641 -1.37 24.80 -22.60
N LYS A 642 -1.72 25.21 -23.82
CA LYS A 642 -3.00 25.88 -24.11
C LYS A 642 -4.19 24.94 -23.87
N ASP A 643 -4.07 23.67 -24.28
CA ASP A 643 -5.13 22.68 -24.19
C ASP A 643 -5.42 22.33 -22.73
N ILE A 644 -4.37 22.17 -21.90
CA ILE A 644 -4.53 22.01 -20.45
C ILE A 644 -5.18 23.22 -19.79
N THR A 645 -4.89 24.43 -20.28
CA THR A 645 -5.54 25.65 -19.78
C THR A 645 -7.05 25.58 -20.04
N GLU A 646 -7.47 25.13 -21.22
CA GLU A 646 -8.88 24.93 -21.57
C GLU A 646 -9.53 23.78 -20.76
N VAL A 647 -8.86 22.63 -20.60
CA VAL A 647 -9.32 21.51 -19.76
C VAL A 647 -9.58 21.96 -18.33
N LEU A 648 -8.66 22.74 -17.75
CA LEU A 648 -8.80 23.28 -16.38
C LEU A 648 -9.88 24.36 -16.27
N GLN A 649 -10.12 25.14 -17.33
CA GLN A 649 -11.28 26.05 -17.38
C GLN A 649 -12.61 25.28 -17.41
N GLN A 650 -12.72 24.21 -18.20
CA GLN A 650 -13.91 23.35 -18.18
C GLN A 650 -14.08 22.65 -16.81
N ALA A 651 -12.97 22.25 -16.17
CA ALA A 651 -13.00 21.68 -14.82
C ALA A 651 -13.49 22.68 -13.76
N ALA A 652 -13.04 23.94 -13.82
CA ALA A 652 -13.53 25.01 -12.95
C ALA A 652 -15.03 25.27 -13.14
N ALA A 653 -15.51 25.30 -14.39
CA ALA A 653 -16.93 25.44 -14.71
C ALA A 653 -17.76 24.25 -14.17
N SER A 654 -17.27 23.02 -14.34
CA SER A 654 -17.88 21.81 -13.75
C SER A 654 -17.97 21.91 -12.23
N ALA A 655 -16.91 22.37 -11.56
CA ALA A 655 -16.90 22.53 -10.11
C ALA A 655 -17.91 23.58 -9.63
N SER A 656 -17.98 24.75 -10.28
CA SER A 656 -18.97 25.78 -9.93
C SER A 656 -20.41 25.34 -10.18
N ALA A 657 -20.67 24.55 -11.23
CA ALA A 657 -22.00 24.00 -11.51
C ALA A 657 -22.52 23.05 -10.41
N GLN A 658 -21.62 22.42 -9.64
CA GLN A 658 -21.98 21.49 -8.57
C GLN A 658 -22.35 22.18 -7.24
N MET A 659 -21.93 23.44 -7.03
CA MET A 659 -22.11 24.12 -5.74
C MET A 659 -23.56 24.62 -5.52
N GLY A 660 -24.27 24.97 -6.59
CA GLY A 660 -25.61 25.56 -6.53
C GLY A 660 -25.63 26.96 -5.90
N GLU A 661 -26.74 27.69 -6.08
CA GLU A 661 -26.91 28.98 -5.43
C GLU A 661 -27.14 28.79 -3.91
N GLY A 662 -26.15 29.16 -3.10
CA GLY A 662 -26.30 29.33 -1.65
C GLY A 662 -26.05 28.11 -0.75
N GLN A 663 -25.41 27.03 -1.23
CA GLN A 663 -25.01 25.91 -0.35
C GLN A 663 -23.49 25.79 -0.17
N GLN A 664 -23.03 25.89 1.08
CA GLN A 664 -21.71 25.39 1.47
C GLN A 664 -21.73 23.85 1.45
N GLN A 665 -20.87 23.25 0.62
CA GLN A 665 -20.92 21.82 0.35
C GLN A 665 -20.37 20.99 1.52
N SER A 666 -21.26 20.39 2.32
CA SER A 666 -20.94 19.49 3.43
C SER A 666 -20.82 18.01 3.01
N TYR A 667 -20.54 17.76 1.74
CA TYR A 667 -20.30 16.39 1.22
C TYR A 667 -18.79 16.17 1.10
N SER A 668 -18.24 15.31 1.97
CA SER A 668 -16.84 14.88 1.88
C SER A 668 -16.51 14.36 0.47
N ASP A 669 -15.31 14.62 -0.05
CA ASP A 669 -14.92 14.31 -1.45
C ASP A 669 -15.28 12.88 -1.88
N ALA A 670 -15.02 11.92 -1.00
CA ALA A 670 -15.30 10.49 -1.23
C ALA A 670 -16.80 10.17 -1.34
N ALA A 671 -17.68 10.94 -0.70
CA ALA A 671 -19.13 10.76 -0.78
C ALA A 671 -19.70 11.27 -2.11
N HIS A 672 -19.20 12.40 -2.62
CA HIS A 672 -19.58 12.91 -3.94
C HIS A 672 -19.15 11.94 -5.05
N VAL A 673 -17.87 11.56 -5.09
CA VAL A 673 -17.33 10.60 -6.08
C VAL A 673 -18.09 9.27 -6.02
N LEU A 674 -18.37 8.75 -4.82
CA LEU A 674 -19.15 7.52 -4.64
C LEU A 674 -20.59 7.65 -5.14
N GLN A 675 -21.27 8.76 -4.84
CA GLN A 675 -22.66 8.97 -5.24
C GLN A 675 -22.78 9.04 -6.77
N THR A 676 -21.83 9.69 -7.44
CA THR A 676 -21.80 9.75 -8.91
C THR A 676 -21.42 8.41 -9.51
N ALA A 677 -20.41 7.70 -8.98
CA ALA A 677 -20.03 6.37 -9.44
C ALA A 677 -21.17 5.34 -9.33
N LEU A 678 -22.08 5.48 -8.36
CA LEU A 678 -23.28 4.63 -8.23
C LEU A 678 -24.39 4.93 -9.27
N ARG A 679 -24.26 6.03 -10.03
CA ARG A 679 -25.19 6.43 -11.10
C ARG A 679 -24.65 6.15 -12.51
N VAL A 680 -23.35 5.91 -12.64
CA VAL A 680 -22.70 5.53 -13.90
C VAL A 680 -23.11 4.12 -14.29
N ASP A 681 -23.44 3.91 -15.57
CA ASP A 681 -23.66 2.58 -16.14
C ASP A 681 -22.33 1.79 -16.16
N PRO A 682 -22.24 0.63 -15.47
CA PRO A 682 -21.05 -0.22 -15.52
C PRO A 682 -20.67 -0.65 -16.95
N GLY A 683 -21.63 -0.71 -17.88
CA GLY A 683 -21.36 -1.00 -19.29
C GLY A 683 -20.52 0.06 -20.00
N ARG A 684 -20.53 1.31 -19.51
CA ARG A 684 -19.64 2.38 -19.99
C ARG A 684 -18.25 2.35 -19.38
N VAL A 685 -17.98 1.52 -18.37
CA VAL A 685 -16.68 1.46 -17.67
C VAL A 685 -16.11 0.03 -17.64
N PRO A 686 -15.69 -0.52 -18.79
CA PRO A 686 -14.93 -1.77 -18.81
C PRO A 686 -13.54 -1.62 -18.17
N GLU A 687 -13.20 -2.56 -17.29
CA GLU A 687 -11.81 -2.79 -16.87
C GLU A 687 -11.09 -3.68 -17.89
N ALA A 688 -9.85 -3.34 -18.24
CA ALA A 688 -8.97 -4.14 -19.11
C ALA A 688 -7.51 -4.03 -18.61
N ASN A 689 -6.57 -4.70 -19.26
CA ASN A 689 -5.13 -4.48 -19.07
C ASN A 689 -4.50 -4.24 -20.44
N PHE A 690 -3.79 -3.11 -20.61
CA PHE A 690 -3.16 -2.75 -21.88
C PHE A 690 -1.66 -3.10 -21.93
N MET A 691 -1.02 -3.35 -20.79
CA MET A 691 0.42 -3.65 -20.74
C MET A 691 0.83 -4.89 -21.55
N PRO A 692 0.03 -5.98 -21.64
CA PRO A 692 0.36 -7.10 -22.53
C PRO A 692 0.34 -6.73 -24.03
N VAL A 693 -0.55 -5.81 -24.45
CA VAL A 693 -0.61 -5.32 -25.84
C VAL A 693 0.63 -4.48 -26.16
N TYR A 694 0.98 -3.58 -25.24
CA TYR A 694 2.18 -2.74 -25.36
C TYR A 694 3.48 -3.57 -25.33
N SER A 695 3.56 -4.58 -24.46
CA SER A 695 4.71 -5.48 -24.36
C SER A 695 4.85 -6.34 -25.62
N ALA A 696 3.75 -6.87 -26.17
CA ALA A 696 3.77 -7.59 -27.43
C ALA A 696 4.19 -6.71 -28.62
N HIS A 697 3.81 -5.42 -28.61
CA HIS A 697 4.28 -4.45 -29.60
C HIS A 697 5.80 -4.23 -29.50
N MET A 698 6.33 -4.03 -28.28
CA MET A 698 7.77 -3.91 -28.03
C MET A 698 8.54 -5.18 -28.40
N GLN A 699 8.00 -6.37 -28.09
CA GLN A 699 8.58 -7.64 -28.53
C GLN A 699 8.64 -7.76 -30.05
N LYS A 700 7.57 -7.38 -30.76
CA LYS A 700 7.54 -7.36 -32.22
C LYS A 700 8.63 -6.45 -32.78
N LEU A 701 8.70 -5.21 -32.30
CA LEU A 701 9.69 -4.21 -32.70
C LEU A 701 11.13 -4.69 -32.44
N LEU A 702 11.39 -5.40 -31.34
CA LEU A 702 12.70 -5.96 -31.06
C LEU A 702 13.06 -7.10 -32.01
N LYS A 703 12.13 -8.04 -32.27
CA LYS A 703 12.36 -9.14 -33.21
C LYS A 703 12.61 -8.65 -34.63
N GLU A 704 11.79 -7.72 -35.11
CA GLU A 704 11.96 -7.07 -36.42
C GLU A 704 13.21 -6.20 -36.47
N GLY A 705 13.55 -5.53 -35.36
CA GLY A 705 14.73 -4.69 -35.22
C GLY A 705 16.04 -5.47 -35.30
N VAL A 706 16.19 -6.52 -34.48
CA VAL A 706 17.40 -7.38 -34.46
C VAL A 706 17.46 -8.29 -35.69
N ASN A 707 16.30 -8.83 -36.11
CA ASN A 707 16.16 -9.74 -37.25
C ASN A 707 17.19 -10.90 -37.25
N HIS A 708 17.40 -11.53 -36.08
CA HIS A 708 18.43 -12.54 -35.89
C HIS A 708 18.24 -13.73 -36.86
N PRO A 709 19.25 -14.13 -37.65
CA PRO A 709 19.09 -15.13 -38.71
C PRO A 709 18.61 -16.49 -38.19
N ASP A 710 19.23 -17.02 -37.12
CA ASP A 710 18.90 -18.35 -36.59
C ASP A 710 17.88 -18.37 -35.44
N HIS A 711 17.63 -17.22 -34.80
CA HIS A 711 16.94 -17.12 -33.50
C HIS A 711 15.90 -15.99 -33.46
N TYR A 712 15.18 -15.77 -34.56
CA TYR A 712 14.21 -14.67 -34.71
C TYR A 712 13.21 -14.51 -33.55
N ASP A 713 12.66 -15.61 -32.99
CA ASP A 713 11.71 -15.54 -31.87
C ASP A 713 12.37 -15.37 -30.49
N THR A 714 13.66 -15.69 -30.35
CA THR A 714 14.46 -15.47 -29.13
C THR A 714 15.77 -14.75 -29.46
N PRO A 715 15.72 -13.51 -29.99
CA PRO A 715 16.89 -12.83 -30.53
C PRO A 715 17.86 -12.38 -29.42
N LEU A 716 17.43 -12.38 -28.15
CA LEU A 716 18.25 -12.01 -26.99
C LEU A 716 18.81 -13.23 -26.25
N LYS A 717 18.71 -14.43 -26.84
CA LYS A 717 19.27 -15.65 -26.25
C LYS A 717 20.78 -15.55 -26.07
N GLY A 718 21.24 -15.60 -24.82
CA GLY A 718 22.65 -15.46 -24.47
C GLY A 718 23.11 -14.01 -24.26
N PHE A 719 22.18 -13.05 -24.21
CA PHE A 719 22.42 -11.72 -23.67
C PHE A 719 21.96 -11.66 -22.21
N HIS A 720 22.60 -10.79 -21.44
CA HIS A 720 22.27 -10.52 -20.04
C HIS A 720 21.95 -9.04 -19.87
N PHE A 721 20.69 -8.71 -19.57
CA PHE A 721 20.22 -7.34 -19.41
C PHE A 721 19.58 -7.13 -18.05
N LEU A 722 19.99 -6.10 -17.32
CA LEU A 722 19.34 -5.73 -16.07
C LEU A 722 18.35 -4.59 -16.29
N VAL A 723 17.27 -4.58 -15.52
CA VAL A 723 16.42 -3.39 -15.36
C VAL A 723 16.42 -2.98 -13.88
N ASP A 724 16.73 -1.72 -13.62
CA ASP A 724 16.40 -1.04 -12.37
C ASP A 724 15.15 -0.18 -12.62
N ALA A 725 14.03 -0.57 -12.01
CA ALA A 725 12.76 0.13 -12.15
C ALA A 725 12.47 1.10 -10.99
N GLY A 726 13.30 1.15 -9.95
CA GLY A 726 13.10 2.01 -8.76
C GLY A 726 11.72 1.90 -8.09
N ASN A 727 11.03 0.74 -8.20
CA ASN A 727 9.63 0.53 -7.81
C ASN A 727 8.59 1.37 -8.57
N GLY A 728 8.96 1.95 -9.71
CA GLY A 728 8.06 2.54 -10.71
C GLY A 728 7.39 1.49 -11.60
N GLY A 729 6.83 1.95 -12.72
CA GLY A 729 6.16 1.12 -13.71
C GLY A 729 7.11 0.34 -14.64
N GLY A 730 8.43 0.52 -14.56
CA GLY A 730 9.41 -0.06 -15.48
C GLY A 730 9.61 -1.58 -15.42
N GLY A 731 9.06 -2.26 -14.39
CA GLY A 731 9.31 -3.69 -14.14
C GLY A 731 8.89 -4.64 -15.27
N PHE A 732 7.84 -4.27 -16.02
CA PHE A 732 7.34 -5.03 -17.17
C PHE A 732 8.42 -5.21 -18.26
N PHE A 733 9.37 -4.28 -18.39
CA PHE A 733 10.35 -4.34 -19.48
C PHE A 733 11.28 -5.55 -19.32
N ALA A 734 11.70 -5.87 -18.08
CA ALA A 734 12.47 -7.09 -17.82
C ALA A 734 11.66 -8.36 -18.05
N THR A 735 10.47 -8.42 -17.46
CA THR A 735 9.65 -9.64 -17.31
C THR A 735 8.82 -9.97 -18.55
N ASP A 736 8.27 -8.95 -19.19
CA ASP A 736 7.26 -9.06 -20.24
C ASP A 736 7.81 -8.66 -21.63
N VAL A 737 8.99 -8.04 -21.71
CA VAL A 737 9.66 -7.70 -23.00
C VAL A 737 10.96 -8.48 -23.19
N LEU A 738 11.92 -8.41 -22.25
CA LEU A 738 13.26 -8.98 -22.44
C LEU A 738 13.33 -10.50 -22.21
N ALA A 739 12.82 -11.00 -21.08
CA ALA A 739 12.86 -12.42 -20.75
C ALA A 739 12.13 -13.34 -21.77
N PRO A 740 10.95 -12.98 -22.32
CA PRO A 740 10.28 -13.80 -23.34
C PRO A 740 11.08 -13.94 -24.65
N LEU A 741 12.00 -12.99 -24.91
CA LEU A 741 12.88 -12.97 -26.09
C LEU A 741 14.23 -13.65 -25.82
N GLY A 742 14.39 -14.31 -24.67
CA GLY A 742 15.54 -15.15 -24.33
C GLY A 742 16.66 -14.47 -23.55
N ALA A 743 16.50 -13.21 -23.13
CA ALA A 743 17.49 -12.53 -22.29
C ALA A 743 17.55 -13.14 -20.89
N ASP A 744 18.74 -13.26 -20.32
CA ASP A 744 18.89 -13.38 -18.87
C ASP A 744 18.62 -12.01 -18.24
N ILE A 745 17.79 -11.98 -17.20
CA ILE A 745 17.43 -10.79 -16.42
C ILE A 745 17.90 -10.87 -14.96
N THR A 746 18.70 -11.87 -14.62
CA THR A 746 19.18 -12.17 -13.27
C THR A 746 19.96 -11.00 -12.70
N GLY A 747 19.50 -10.44 -11.57
CA GLY A 747 20.10 -9.27 -10.93
C GLY A 747 19.39 -7.94 -11.20
N SER A 748 18.32 -7.94 -12.01
CA SER A 748 17.38 -6.82 -12.14
C SER A 748 16.73 -6.47 -10.80
N GLN A 749 16.46 -5.19 -10.55
CA GLN A 749 16.17 -4.66 -9.21
C GLN A 749 14.90 -3.81 -9.19
N PHE A 750 14.19 -3.91 -8.07
CA PHE A 750 13.02 -3.08 -7.73
C PHE A 750 11.88 -3.12 -8.78
N LEU A 751 11.72 -4.27 -9.45
CA LEU A 751 10.74 -4.50 -10.51
C LEU A 751 9.28 -4.45 -10.01
N ASP A 752 9.03 -4.85 -8.76
CA ASP A 752 7.70 -4.80 -8.15
C ASP A 752 7.29 -3.34 -7.89
N PRO A 753 6.16 -2.86 -8.46
CA PRO A 753 5.75 -1.47 -8.28
C PRO A 753 5.29 -1.16 -6.85
N ASP A 754 5.88 -0.13 -6.24
CA ASP A 754 5.54 0.37 -4.89
C ASP A 754 5.61 1.90 -4.87
N GLY A 755 4.44 2.54 -4.76
CA GLY A 755 4.28 3.99 -4.72
C GLY A 755 4.92 4.71 -3.54
N MET A 756 5.54 4.01 -2.58
CA MET A 756 6.43 4.62 -1.58
C MET A 756 7.86 4.87 -2.09
N PHE A 757 8.28 4.22 -3.19
CA PHE A 757 9.64 4.26 -3.74
C PHE A 757 10.74 3.99 -2.70
N PRO A 758 10.70 2.82 -2.01
CA PRO A 758 11.47 2.59 -0.78
C PRO A 758 12.99 2.47 -0.95
N ASN A 759 13.50 2.28 -2.18
CA ASN A 759 14.92 2.04 -2.44
C ASN A 759 15.68 3.32 -2.83
N HIS A 760 15.28 3.95 -3.93
CA HIS A 760 15.72 5.28 -4.36
C HIS A 760 14.59 5.97 -5.12
N ILE A 761 14.78 7.23 -5.50
CA ILE A 761 13.84 7.91 -6.40
C ILE A 761 13.98 7.24 -7.78
N PRO A 762 12.88 6.76 -8.41
CA PRO A 762 12.89 6.29 -9.79
C PRO A 762 13.06 7.49 -10.74
N ASN A 763 14.32 7.84 -11.00
CA ASN A 763 14.70 8.93 -11.88
C ASN A 763 16.12 8.68 -12.43
N PRO A 764 16.34 8.58 -13.76
CA PRO A 764 17.67 8.36 -14.33
C PRO A 764 18.67 9.53 -14.11
N GLU A 765 18.19 10.68 -13.66
CA GLU A 765 19.03 11.80 -13.19
C GLU A 765 19.45 11.69 -11.70
N ASP A 766 18.81 10.83 -10.88
CA ASP A 766 19.19 10.66 -9.46
C ASP A 766 20.49 9.85 -9.34
N LYS A 767 21.51 10.46 -8.72
CA LYS A 767 22.85 9.86 -8.57
C LYS A 767 22.82 8.52 -7.82
N ARG A 768 21.87 8.27 -6.92
CA ARG A 768 21.72 6.99 -6.19
C ARG A 768 21.03 5.94 -7.05
N ALA A 769 20.09 6.32 -7.92
CA ALA A 769 19.51 5.41 -8.91
C ALA A 769 20.59 4.89 -9.88
N MET A 770 21.40 5.80 -10.44
CA MET A 770 22.52 5.42 -11.31
C MET A 770 23.61 4.63 -10.56
N GLN A 771 23.89 4.96 -9.30
CA GLN A 771 24.80 4.18 -8.46
C GLN A 771 24.24 2.77 -8.16
N SER A 772 22.95 2.62 -7.86
CA SER A 772 22.28 1.33 -7.65
C SER A 772 22.48 0.40 -8.86
N ALA A 773 22.13 0.90 -10.05
CA ALA A 773 22.32 0.17 -11.30
C ALA A 773 23.81 -0.15 -11.56
N THR A 774 24.72 0.78 -11.28
CA THR A 774 26.18 0.55 -11.38
C THR A 774 26.66 -0.56 -10.44
N GLU A 775 26.17 -0.60 -9.20
CA GLU A 775 26.48 -1.66 -8.24
C GLU A 775 25.80 -3.00 -8.61
N ALA A 776 24.67 -2.98 -9.31
CA ALA A 776 24.05 -4.16 -9.90
C ALA A 776 24.93 -4.72 -11.04
N VAL A 777 25.37 -3.87 -11.98
CA VAL A 777 26.28 -4.25 -13.06
C VAL A 777 27.57 -4.88 -12.50
N LYS A 778 28.23 -4.22 -11.54
CA LYS A 778 29.47 -4.72 -10.93
C LYS A 778 29.32 -6.06 -10.19
N ARG A 779 28.09 -6.42 -9.76
CA ARG A 779 27.79 -7.70 -9.08
C ARG A 779 27.43 -8.83 -10.05
N HIS A 780 26.82 -8.50 -11.18
CA HIS A 780 26.19 -9.48 -12.08
C HIS A 780 26.84 -9.58 -13.47
N SER A 781 27.70 -8.61 -13.84
CA SER A 781 28.39 -8.53 -15.14
C SER A 781 27.47 -8.68 -16.37
N PRO A 782 26.34 -7.94 -16.44
CA PRO A 782 25.47 -7.92 -17.62
C PRO A 782 26.13 -7.24 -18.81
N ASP A 783 25.54 -7.42 -19.99
CA ASP A 783 25.88 -6.68 -21.20
C ASP A 783 25.48 -5.21 -21.10
N LEU A 784 24.32 -4.93 -20.48
CA LEU A 784 23.79 -3.59 -20.24
C LEU A 784 22.81 -3.61 -19.07
N ALA A 785 22.72 -2.52 -18.31
CA ALA A 785 21.61 -2.26 -17.39
C ALA A 785 20.81 -1.04 -17.85
N ILE A 786 19.50 -1.08 -17.68
CA ILE A 786 18.56 -0.01 -18.02
C ILE A 786 17.98 0.55 -16.71
N VAL A 787 17.91 1.87 -16.59
CA VAL A 787 17.31 2.58 -15.45
C VAL A 787 16.11 3.36 -15.96
N PHE A 788 14.92 3.11 -15.38
CA PHE A 788 13.69 3.82 -15.73
C PHE A 788 13.28 4.84 -14.66
N ASP A 789 12.46 5.80 -15.05
CA ASP A 789 11.70 6.63 -14.12
C ASP A 789 10.33 6.02 -13.76
N THR A 790 9.54 6.70 -12.92
CA THR A 790 8.29 6.17 -12.36
C THR A 790 7.29 5.70 -13.42
N ASP A 791 7.11 6.46 -14.49
CA ASP A 791 6.07 6.25 -15.50
C ASP A 791 6.61 5.89 -16.89
N VAL A 792 7.93 5.67 -16.98
CA VAL A 792 8.65 5.04 -18.10
C VAL A 792 8.63 5.89 -19.38
N ASP A 793 8.47 7.21 -19.25
CA ASP A 793 8.77 8.14 -20.35
C ASP A 793 10.26 8.49 -20.43
N ARG A 794 11.03 8.22 -19.37
CA ARG A 794 12.48 8.41 -19.35
C ARG A 794 13.26 7.15 -19.06
N SER A 795 14.46 7.10 -19.60
CA SER A 795 15.45 6.06 -19.34
C SER A 795 16.87 6.61 -19.30
N ALA A 796 17.78 5.80 -18.76
CA ALA A 796 19.22 5.87 -18.97
C ALA A 796 19.77 4.44 -18.96
N VAL A 797 21.05 4.26 -19.29
CA VAL A 797 21.68 2.93 -19.25
C VAL A 797 23.01 2.96 -18.48
N VAL A 798 23.48 1.79 -18.06
CA VAL A 798 24.83 1.58 -17.50
C VAL A 798 25.49 0.46 -18.30
N ALA A 799 26.69 0.72 -18.79
CA ALA A 799 27.46 -0.20 -19.62
C ALA A 799 28.02 -1.39 -18.82
N SER A 800 28.42 -2.46 -19.50
CA SER A 800 28.94 -3.71 -18.89
C SER A 800 30.15 -3.54 -17.95
N ASP A 801 30.93 -2.47 -18.09
CA ASP A 801 32.06 -2.09 -17.23
C ASP A 801 31.62 -1.32 -15.96
N GLY A 802 30.33 -0.99 -15.86
CA GLY A 802 29.74 -0.18 -14.80
C GLY A 802 29.83 1.32 -15.05
N GLU A 803 30.09 1.76 -16.28
CA GLU A 803 30.09 3.18 -16.64
C GLU A 803 28.66 3.72 -16.86
N PRO A 804 28.21 4.76 -16.13
CA PRO A 804 26.90 5.37 -16.34
C PRO A 804 26.79 6.09 -17.69
N ILE A 805 25.67 5.89 -18.39
CA ILE A 805 25.33 6.56 -19.65
C ILE A 805 23.97 7.24 -19.46
N ASN A 806 24.01 8.42 -18.86
CA ASN A 806 22.91 9.37 -18.76
C ASN A 806 23.30 10.73 -19.40
N SER A 807 22.34 11.65 -19.51
CA SER A 807 22.52 13.01 -20.02
C SER A 807 23.29 13.08 -21.36
N ASN A 808 24.37 13.87 -21.47
CA ASN A 808 25.12 14.06 -22.73
C ASN A 808 25.55 12.72 -23.36
N ARG A 809 26.00 11.75 -22.55
CA ARG A 809 26.42 10.43 -23.04
C ARG A 809 25.26 9.60 -23.60
N TYR A 810 24.07 9.75 -23.02
CA TYR A 810 22.86 9.06 -23.47
C TYR A 810 22.33 9.63 -24.78
N ILE A 811 22.36 10.96 -24.92
CA ILE A 811 22.07 11.64 -26.19
C ILE A 811 23.10 11.23 -27.26
N ALA A 812 24.40 11.20 -26.94
CA ALA A 812 25.44 10.75 -27.87
C ALA A 812 25.18 9.31 -28.37
N LEU A 813 24.82 8.40 -27.45
CA LEU A 813 24.51 7.01 -27.77
C LEU A 813 23.30 6.92 -28.70
N MET A 814 22.19 7.55 -28.33
CA MET A 814 20.98 7.55 -29.16
C MET A 814 21.20 8.26 -30.51
N ALA A 815 21.93 9.37 -30.56
CA ALA A 815 22.26 10.05 -31.80
C ALA A 815 23.10 9.16 -32.73
N ALA A 816 24.06 8.40 -32.20
CA ALA A 816 24.84 7.45 -32.99
C ALA A 816 23.99 6.29 -33.55
N VAL A 817 23.06 5.74 -32.74
CA VAL A 817 22.08 4.73 -33.18
C VAL A 817 21.17 5.29 -34.28
N THR A 818 20.62 6.50 -34.09
CA THR A 818 19.75 7.17 -35.07
C THR A 818 20.49 7.48 -36.36
N LEU A 819 21.73 7.98 -36.31
CA LEU A 819 22.51 8.36 -37.50
C LEU A 819 22.93 7.16 -38.36
N ARG A 820 23.08 5.97 -37.77
CA ARG A 820 23.27 4.72 -38.55
C ARG A 820 22.05 4.37 -39.40
N LYS A 821 20.86 4.68 -38.91
CA LYS A 821 19.57 4.41 -39.58
C LYS A 821 19.12 5.54 -40.50
N TYR A 822 19.44 6.78 -40.13
CA TYR A 822 19.07 8.01 -40.83
C TYR A 822 20.30 8.94 -40.99
N PRO A 823 21.24 8.63 -41.89
CA PRO A 823 22.45 9.45 -42.09
C PRO A 823 22.10 10.89 -42.48
N GLY A 824 22.78 11.87 -41.87
CA GLY A 824 22.56 13.30 -42.17
C GLY A 824 21.37 13.96 -41.46
N THR A 825 20.59 13.21 -40.67
CA THR A 825 19.43 13.76 -39.94
C THR A 825 19.85 14.80 -38.88
N THR A 826 18.95 15.74 -38.62
CA THR A 826 19.04 16.65 -37.48
C THR A 826 18.67 15.94 -36.18
N ILE A 827 19.42 16.24 -35.13
CA ILE A 827 19.20 15.83 -33.74
C ILE A 827 18.89 17.09 -32.93
N VAL A 828 17.69 17.17 -32.35
CA VAL A 828 17.28 18.32 -31.51
C VAL A 828 17.52 17.99 -30.04
N THR A 829 18.11 18.93 -29.30
CA THR A 829 18.41 18.75 -27.87
C THR A 829 18.06 19.97 -27.03
N ASP A 830 18.18 19.86 -25.71
CA ASP A 830 18.09 20.97 -24.78
C ASP A 830 19.38 21.81 -24.71
N SER A 831 19.23 23.04 -24.20
CA SER A 831 20.21 24.13 -24.24
C SER A 831 21.49 23.88 -23.43
N VAL A 832 21.42 22.93 -22.49
CA VAL A 832 22.49 22.57 -21.53
C VAL A 832 23.43 21.48 -22.05
N THR A 833 23.26 21.01 -23.29
CA THR A 833 24.15 20.00 -23.89
C THR A 833 25.57 20.50 -24.12
N SER A 834 26.56 19.59 -24.06
CA SER A 834 27.98 19.94 -24.13
C SER A 834 28.45 20.38 -25.53
N ASN A 835 29.55 21.11 -25.57
CA ASN A 835 30.26 21.40 -26.82
C ASN A 835 30.82 20.10 -27.44
N GLY A 836 31.31 19.16 -26.61
CA GLY A 836 31.76 17.84 -27.04
C GLY A 836 30.67 17.00 -27.72
N LEU A 837 29.43 17.00 -27.20
CA LEU A 837 28.28 16.36 -27.85
C LEU A 837 27.97 17.01 -29.21
N THR A 838 28.04 18.34 -29.27
CA THR A 838 27.81 19.09 -30.51
C THR A 838 28.80 18.70 -31.60
N GLN A 839 30.08 18.52 -31.24
CA GLN A 839 31.11 18.08 -32.18
C GLN A 839 30.92 16.60 -32.55
N PHE A 840 30.65 15.73 -31.57
CA PHE A 840 30.41 14.31 -31.79
C PHE A 840 29.28 14.04 -32.80
N ILE A 841 28.13 14.72 -32.68
CA ILE A 841 27.01 14.56 -33.64
C ILE A 841 27.44 14.97 -35.06
N LYS A 842 28.23 16.05 -35.20
CA LYS A 842 28.74 16.53 -36.50
C LYS A 842 29.78 15.57 -37.10
N ASP A 843 30.66 15.01 -36.28
CA ASP A 843 31.69 14.05 -36.71
C ASP A 843 31.09 12.71 -37.17
N GLN A 844 29.91 12.34 -36.64
CA GLN A 844 29.09 11.22 -37.11
C GLN A 844 28.24 11.58 -38.35
N GLY A 845 28.40 12.78 -38.92
CA GLY A 845 27.70 13.24 -40.12
C GLY A 845 26.28 13.77 -39.89
N GLY A 846 25.84 13.94 -38.64
CA GLY A 846 24.56 14.54 -38.28
C GLY A 846 24.60 16.06 -38.15
N LYS A 847 23.42 16.67 -37.98
CA LYS A 847 23.30 18.09 -37.59
C LYS A 847 22.81 18.17 -36.14
N HIS A 848 23.40 19.05 -35.33
CA HIS A 848 22.95 19.27 -33.95
C HIS A 848 22.17 20.59 -33.87
N PHE A 849 20.94 20.54 -33.35
CA PHE A 849 20.09 21.70 -33.13
C PHE A 849 19.79 21.85 -31.63
N ARG A 850 20.60 22.64 -30.91
CA ARG A 850 20.35 22.96 -29.50
C ARG A 850 19.14 23.90 -29.40
N TYR A 851 18.18 23.58 -28.55
CA TYR A 851 16.95 24.38 -28.35
C TYR A 851 16.63 24.59 -26.86
N LYS A 852 15.48 25.20 -26.56
CA LYS A 852 15.01 25.49 -25.19
C LYS A 852 14.77 24.20 -24.41
N ARG A 853 15.24 24.13 -23.17
CA ARG A 853 14.98 23.04 -22.22
C ARG A 853 13.48 22.92 -21.89
N GLY A 854 13.08 21.73 -21.48
CA GLY A 854 11.72 21.23 -21.38
C GLY A 854 11.38 20.30 -22.55
N TYR A 855 11.22 19.00 -22.30
CA TYR A 855 11.04 17.95 -23.31
C TYR A 855 10.07 18.29 -24.44
N LYS A 856 8.91 18.88 -24.13
CA LYS A 856 7.94 19.34 -25.12
C LYS A 856 8.46 20.42 -26.07
N ASN A 857 9.33 21.33 -25.63
CA ASN A 857 9.96 22.32 -26.52
C ASN A 857 10.87 21.63 -27.54
N VAL A 858 11.65 20.63 -27.09
CA VAL A 858 12.58 19.85 -27.90
C VAL A 858 11.83 18.97 -28.91
N ILE A 859 10.78 18.26 -28.47
CA ILE A 859 9.94 17.42 -29.34
C ILE A 859 9.18 18.26 -30.37
N SER A 860 8.47 19.30 -29.94
CA SER A 860 7.69 20.16 -30.84
C SER A 860 8.58 20.90 -31.84
N LYS A 861 9.83 21.24 -31.48
CA LYS A 861 10.78 21.81 -32.44
C LYS A 861 11.23 20.79 -33.50
N GLY A 862 11.42 19.52 -33.15
CA GLY A 862 11.71 18.49 -34.15
C GLY A 862 10.54 18.20 -35.09
N ILE A 863 9.30 18.30 -34.61
CA ILE A 863 8.10 18.25 -35.47
C ILE A 863 8.10 19.45 -36.42
N GLU A 864 8.26 20.67 -35.91
CA GLU A 864 8.32 21.92 -36.69
C GLU A 864 9.40 21.87 -37.80
N LEU A 865 10.57 21.30 -37.51
CA LEU A 865 11.65 21.12 -38.48
C LEU A 865 11.29 20.09 -39.57
N ASN A 866 10.66 18.97 -39.22
CA ASN A 866 10.17 18.01 -40.22
C ASN A 866 9.10 18.63 -41.12
N ASP A 867 8.17 19.41 -40.57
CA ASP A 867 7.13 20.14 -41.32
C ASP A 867 7.75 21.19 -42.28
N GLN A 868 8.93 21.72 -41.94
CA GLN A 868 9.75 22.61 -42.78
C GLN A 868 10.63 21.86 -43.80
N GLY A 869 10.61 20.52 -43.81
CA GLY A 869 11.40 19.68 -44.71
C GLY A 869 12.83 19.36 -44.22
N GLU A 870 13.19 19.75 -43.01
CA GLU A 870 14.48 19.44 -42.36
C GLU A 870 14.35 18.12 -41.58
N GLU A 871 14.84 17.03 -42.17
CA GLU A 871 14.66 15.68 -41.61
C GLU A 871 15.28 15.54 -40.22
N THR A 872 14.41 15.41 -39.22
CA THR A 872 14.77 15.31 -37.80
C THR A 872 14.20 14.03 -37.21
N ASN A 873 15.06 13.04 -36.90
CA ASN A 873 14.60 11.73 -36.44
C ASN A 873 14.67 11.52 -34.92
N LEU A 874 15.48 12.31 -34.19
CA LEU A 874 15.63 12.23 -32.73
C LEU A 874 15.50 13.62 -32.10
N MET A 875 14.71 13.70 -31.04
CA MET A 875 14.62 14.87 -30.17
C MET A 875 14.76 14.40 -28.72
N MET A 876 15.76 14.89 -28.00
CA MET A 876 16.17 14.28 -26.72
C MET A 876 16.81 15.27 -25.75
N GLU A 877 16.46 15.17 -24.47
CA GLU A 877 17.00 16.03 -23.41
C GLU A 877 18.06 15.35 -22.54
N THR A 878 18.89 16.17 -21.89
CA THR A 878 19.81 15.71 -20.84
C THR A 878 19.11 15.05 -19.64
N SER A 879 17.80 15.25 -19.49
CA SER A 879 16.94 14.63 -18.47
C SER A 879 16.61 13.16 -18.74
N GLY A 880 16.91 12.65 -19.94
CA GLY A 880 16.53 11.31 -20.38
C GLY A 880 15.15 11.21 -21.05
N HIS A 881 14.43 12.34 -21.20
CA HIS A 881 13.27 12.43 -22.10
C HIS A 881 13.75 12.31 -23.55
N GLY A 882 13.06 11.52 -24.37
CA GLY A 882 13.51 11.16 -25.70
C GLY A 882 12.38 10.66 -26.59
N ALA A 883 12.23 11.31 -27.74
CA ALA A 883 11.27 10.93 -28.76
C ALA A 883 11.94 10.73 -30.11
N MET A 884 11.42 9.76 -30.88
CA MET A 884 11.85 9.53 -32.26
C MET A 884 10.68 9.64 -33.24
N LYS A 885 10.97 10.13 -34.45
CA LYS A 885 10.00 10.33 -35.53
C LYS A 885 9.22 9.06 -35.87
N GLU A 886 9.91 7.92 -35.92
CA GLU A 886 9.30 6.63 -36.20
C GLU A 886 8.40 6.08 -35.09
N ASN A 887 8.59 6.53 -33.84
CA ASN A 887 7.71 6.24 -32.71
C ASN A 887 6.71 7.37 -32.47
N TYR A 888 6.14 7.91 -33.55
CA TYR A 888 5.10 8.94 -33.53
C TYR A 888 5.47 10.25 -32.79
N PHE A 889 6.77 10.56 -32.67
CA PHE A 889 7.29 11.63 -31.81
C PHE A 889 6.86 11.50 -30.34
N LEU A 890 6.57 10.27 -29.88
CA LEU A 890 6.27 9.96 -28.49
C LEU A 890 7.55 9.96 -27.64
N ASP A 891 7.45 10.63 -26.50
CA ASP A 891 8.41 10.53 -25.41
C ASP A 891 8.28 9.16 -24.73
N ASP A 892 9.24 8.29 -24.96
CA ASP A 892 9.14 6.86 -24.65
C ASP A 892 10.50 6.30 -24.23
N GLY A 893 10.70 6.26 -22.91
CA GLY A 893 11.91 5.71 -22.29
C GLY A 893 12.07 4.22 -22.59
N ALA A 894 10.97 3.46 -22.67
CA ALA A 894 11.02 2.03 -22.99
C ALA A 894 11.45 1.80 -24.45
N TYR A 895 10.95 2.59 -25.41
CA TYR A 895 11.38 2.51 -26.81
C TYR A 895 12.83 2.96 -27.00
N SER A 896 13.27 4.01 -26.28
CA SER A 896 14.67 4.45 -26.29
C SER A 896 15.62 3.34 -25.81
N ALA A 897 15.27 2.68 -24.69
CA ALA A 897 15.98 1.49 -24.21
C ALA A 897 15.93 0.33 -25.23
N LEU A 898 14.80 0.13 -25.91
CA LEU A 898 14.62 -0.90 -26.94
C LEU A 898 15.60 -0.73 -28.09
N GLN A 899 15.80 0.50 -28.60
CA GLN A 899 16.74 0.77 -29.69
C GLN A 899 18.18 0.42 -29.32
N ILE A 900 18.60 0.76 -28.10
CA ILE A 900 19.95 0.46 -27.61
C ILE A 900 20.16 -1.05 -27.48
N ILE A 901 19.13 -1.79 -27.03
CA ILE A 901 19.17 -3.26 -26.96
C ILE A 901 19.20 -3.89 -28.35
N ILE A 902 18.42 -3.36 -29.30
CA ILE A 902 18.44 -3.79 -30.70
C ILE A 902 19.84 -3.61 -31.29
N GLU A 903 20.46 -2.44 -31.10
CA GLU A 903 21.82 -2.16 -31.61
C GLU A 903 22.88 -3.02 -30.92
N THR A 904 22.77 -3.22 -29.60
CA THR A 904 23.65 -4.12 -28.83
C THR A 904 23.58 -5.54 -29.37
N ALA A 905 22.37 -6.01 -29.71
CA ALA A 905 22.17 -7.33 -30.25
C ALA A 905 22.72 -7.48 -31.68
N LYS A 906 22.46 -6.51 -32.56
CA LYS A 906 23.03 -6.46 -33.92
C LYS A 906 24.56 -6.51 -33.91
N GLN A 907 25.19 -5.64 -33.13
CA GLN A 907 26.65 -5.58 -33.00
C GLN A 907 27.24 -6.94 -32.65
N ARG A 908 26.63 -7.69 -31.72
CA ARG A 908 27.10 -9.04 -31.36
C ARG A 908 26.86 -10.07 -32.48
N VAL A 909 25.74 -10.00 -33.19
CA VAL A 909 25.44 -10.87 -34.35
C VAL A 909 26.41 -10.61 -35.51
N GLU A 910 26.81 -9.36 -35.71
CA GLU A 910 27.75 -8.93 -36.77
C GLU A 910 29.24 -9.09 -36.37
N GLY A 911 29.54 -9.52 -35.13
CA GLY A 911 30.91 -9.70 -34.62
C GLY A 911 31.62 -8.39 -34.26
N GLY A 912 30.87 -7.31 -34.06
CA GLY A 912 31.33 -5.99 -33.67
C GLY A 912 31.76 -5.87 -32.20
N LYS A 913 32.11 -4.63 -31.81
CA LYS A 913 32.54 -4.28 -30.44
C LYS A 913 31.35 -3.96 -29.54
N SER A 914 31.61 -3.80 -28.23
CA SER A 914 30.66 -3.17 -27.32
C SER A 914 30.19 -1.82 -27.86
N ILE A 915 28.89 -1.51 -27.71
CA ILE A 915 28.31 -0.24 -28.12
C ILE A 915 29.00 0.97 -27.48
N THR A 916 29.59 0.85 -26.28
CA THR A 916 30.35 1.94 -25.66
C THR A 916 31.66 2.21 -26.39
N ALA A 917 32.47 1.16 -26.57
CA ALA A 917 33.77 1.25 -27.23
C ALA A 917 33.66 1.62 -28.72
N ASP A 918 32.54 1.31 -29.37
CA ASP A 918 32.30 1.60 -30.79
C ASP A 918 31.62 2.96 -31.02
N LEU A 919 30.50 3.22 -30.32
CA LEU A 919 29.69 4.42 -30.56
C LEU A 919 30.20 5.63 -29.78
N LEU A 920 30.56 5.45 -28.50
CA LEU A 920 30.93 6.55 -27.60
C LEU A 920 32.43 6.83 -27.53
N GLY A 921 33.30 5.97 -28.06
CA GLY A 921 34.77 6.10 -27.95
C GLY A 921 35.40 7.35 -28.60
N LYS A 922 34.61 8.21 -29.28
CA LYS A 922 35.01 9.52 -29.80
C LYS A 922 34.32 10.71 -29.13
N LEU A 923 33.44 10.48 -28.16
CA LEU A 923 32.76 11.55 -27.43
C LEU A 923 33.79 12.30 -26.59
N HIS A 924 33.94 13.60 -26.84
CA HIS A 924 34.74 14.47 -25.98
C HIS A 924 33.91 14.85 -24.75
N GLU A 925 34.46 14.61 -23.56
CA GLU A 925 33.86 15.00 -22.27
C GLU A 925 34.71 16.09 -21.61
N PRO A 926 34.10 17.12 -20.99
CA PRO A 926 34.83 18.19 -20.33
C PRO A 926 35.58 17.67 -19.08
N LEU A 927 36.67 18.33 -18.70
CA LEU A 927 37.38 18.02 -17.46
C LEU A 927 36.60 18.43 -16.21
N GLU A 928 35.85 19.53 -16.28
CA GLU A 928 35.05 20.06 -15.18
C GLU A 928 33.66 20.47 -15.69
N ALA A 929 32.61 20.13 -14.96
CA ALA A 929 31.23 20.51 -15.29
C ALA A 929 30.36 20.66 -14.03
N SER A 930 29.50 21.68 -13.98
CA SER A 930 28.58 21.91 -12.85
C SER A 930 27.30 22.68 -13.24
N GLU A 931 26.28 22.58 -12.41
CA GLU A 931 25.04 23.38 -12.46
C GLU A 931 24.82 24.07 -11.11
N PHE A 932 24.73 25.39 -11.11
CA PHE A 932 24.42 26.23 -9.95
C PHE A 932 22.98 26.77 -10.06
N ARG A 933 22.25 26.83 -8.94
CA ARG A 933 20.83 27.19 -8.89
C ARG A 933 20.62 28.38 -7.95
N LEU A 934 20.80 29.56 -8.52
CA LEU A 934 20.79 30.85 -7.83
C LEU A 934 19.34 31.29 -7.57
N LYS A 935 19.00 31.64 -6.33
CA LYS A 935 17.61 31.88 -5.94
C LYS A 935 17.24 33.35 -6.12
N LEU A 936 16.16 33.62 -6.85
CA LEU A 936 15.61 34.97 -6.97
C LEU A 936 14.83 35.33 -5.71
N GLN A 937 15.06 36.53 -5.19
CA GLN A 937 14.53 37.01 -3.91
C GLN A 937 13.29 37.91 -4.08
N THR A 938 12.66 37.89 -5.26
CA THR A 938 11.49 38.70 -5.62
C THR A 938 10.25 37.85 -5.86
N GLU A 939 9.06 38.42 -5.62
CA GLU A 939 7.80 37.79 -6.04
C GLU A 939 7.63 37.82 -7.57
N ASP A 940 8.02 38.92 -8.22
CA ASP A 940 8.15 39.01 -9.68
C ASP A 940 9.54 38.54 -10.14
N PHE A 941 9.79 37.25 -9.96
CA PHE A 941 11.03 36.60 -10.36
C PHE A 941 11.26 36.60 -11.88
N LYS A 942 10.22 36.85 -12.70
CA LYS A 942 10.36 36.87 -14.15
C LYS A 942 10.99 38.17 -14.62
N SER A 943 10.43 39.31 -14.21
CA SER A 943 11.00 40.61 -14.54
C SER A 943 12.42 40.77 -13.98
N GLU A 944 12.68 40.26 -12.77
CA GLU A 944 14.03 40.25 -12.18
C GLU A 944 14.99 39.34 -12.97
N GLY A 945 14.56 38.13 -13.33
CA GLY A 945 15.35 37.20 -14.13
C GLY A 945 15.68 37.75 -15.52
N ASP A 946 14.71 38.34 -16.22
CA ASP A 946 14.90 38.99 -17.52
C ASP A 946 15.85 40.20 -17.43
N HIS A 947 15.74 41.00 -16.35
CA HIS A 947 16.65 42.12 -16.08
C HIS A 947 18.09 41.67 -15.86
N ILE A 948 18.31 40.64 -15.02
CA ILE A 948 19.63 40.05 -14.77
C ILE A 948 20.22 39.48 -16.07
N LEU A 949 19.43 38.72 -16.83
CA LEU A 949 19.87 38.13 -18.10
C LEU A 949 20.27 39.21 -19.11
N HIS A 950 19.49 40.31 -19.23
CA HIS A 950 19.84 41.42 -20.10
C HIS A 950 21.14 42.12 -19.68
N GLY A 951 21.33 42.36 -18.37
CA GLY A 951 22.58 42.90 -17.84
C GLY A 951 23.78 41.99 -18.10
N PHE A 952 23.61 40.68 -17.93
CA PHE A 952 24.65 39.69 -18.21
C PHE A 952 25.06 39.69 -19.69
N HIS A 953 24.09 39.77 -20.60
CA HIS A 953 24.35 39.88 -22.04
C HIS A 953 25.19 41.11 -22.39
N GLU A 954 24.82 42.30 -21.89
CA GLU A 954 25.57 43.53 -22.17
C GLU A 954 26.95 43.52 -21.48
N TRP A 955 27.09 42.93 -20.29
CA TRP A 955 28.38 42.77 -19.61
C TRP A 955 29.36 41.88 -20.40
N VAL A 956 28.92 40.70 -20.87
CA VAL A 956 29.73 39.82 -21.73
C VAL A 956 30.10 40.53 -23.04
N LYS A 957 29.13 41.18 -23.69
CA LYS A 957 29.31 41.90 -24.96
C LYS A 957 30.24 43.12 -24.86
N ALA A 958 30.31 43.76 -23.69
CA ALA A 958 31.23 44.85 -23.42
C ALA A 958 32.68 44.38 -23.17
N GLY A 959 32.90 43.09 -22.87
CA GLY A 959 34.21 42.54 -22.52
C GLY A 959 34.77 43.08 -21.19
N ALA A 960 33.89 43.59 -20.31
CA ALA A 960 34.26 44.20 -19.03
C ALA A 960 34.80 43.17 -18.02
N ASP A 961 35.57 43.64 -17.04
CA ASP A 961 35.98 42.94 -15.81
C ASP A 961 36.38 41.46 -15.98
N GLY A 962 37.13 41.16 -17.04
CA GLY A 962 37.70 39.83 -17.28
C GLY A 962 36.91 38.94 -18.24
N ALA A 963 35.80 39.39 -18.82
CA ALA A 963 35.11 38.71 -19.93
C ALA A 963 35.87 38.78 -21.28
N SER A 964 37.13 39.25 -21.29
CA SER A 964 38.00 39.16 -22.46
C SER A 964 38.27 37.68 -22.81
N GLY A 965 38.07 37.32 -24.07
CA GLY A 965 38.08 35.92 -24.54
C GLY A 965 36.72 35.19 -24.46
N TRP A 966 35.64 35.88 -24.05
CA TRP A 966 34.30 35.31 -24.04
C TRP A 966 33.50 35.76 -25.27
N ALA A 967 32.71 34.84 -25.85
CA ALA A 967 31.89 35.10 -27.02
C ALA A 967 30.49 34.51 -26.88
N LEU A 968 29.45 35.32 -27.12
CA LEU A 968 28.07 34.86 -27.16
C LEU A 968 27.88 33.83 -28.29
N GLU A 969 27.20 32.73 -27.97
CA GLU A 969 26.82 31.72 -28.95
C GLU A 969 25.88 32.31 -30.00
N LYS A 970 26.14 32.04 -31.29
CA LYS A 970 25.34 32.60 -32.39
C LYS A 970 23.93 32.00 -32.46
N GLU A 971 23.84 30.70 -32.18
CA GLU A 971 22.60 29.92 -32.19
C GLU A 971 22.18 29.65 -30.75
N ASN A 972 21.54 30.65 -30.14
CA ASN A 972 21.13 30.63 -28.74
C ASN A 972 19.62 30.90 -28.61
N PHE A 973 18.87 29.93 -28.07
CA PHE A 973 17.40 30.00 -27.98
C PHE A 973 16.87 30.13 -26.54
N GLU A 974 17.71 30.01 -25.52
CA GLU A 974 17.34 30.11 -24.10
C GLU A 974 18.46 30.80 -23.32
N GLY A 975 18.13 31.76 -22.44
CA GLY A 975 19.12 32.48 -21.64
C GLY A 975 20.22 33.10 -22.50
N TYR A 976 21.46 33.06 -22.01
CA TYR A 976 22.66 33.42 -22.77
C TYR A 976 23.76 32.39 -22.58
N ARG A 977 24.03 31.60 -23.63
CA ARG A 977 25.19 30.72 -23.73
C ARG A 977 26.40 31.51 -24.23
N VAL A 978 27.53 31.31 -23.57
CA VAL A 978 28.80 32.00 -23.82
C VAL A 978 29.88 30.93 -23.97
N ASN A 979 30.61 30.96 -25.09
CA ASN A 979 31.83 30.17 -25.28
C ASN A 979 33.01 30.94 -24.68
N VAL A 980 33.92 30.22 -24.03
CA VAL A 980 35.05 30.77 -23.27
C VAL A 980 36.34 30.24 -23.86
N ASP A 981 37.20 31.14 -24.36
CA ASP A 981 38.58 30.78 -24.69
C ASP A 981 39.39 30.60 -23.40
N GLU A 982 39.88 29.38 -23.17
CA GLU A 982 40.71 29.03 -22.02
C GLU A 982 42.22 29.05 -22.34
N GLY A 983 42.58 29.39 -23.59
CA GLY A 983 43.95 29.34 -24.09
C GLY A 983 44.35 27.95 -24.57
N GLU A 984 45.51 27.87 -25.22
CA GLU A 984 46.10 26.62 -25.76
C GLU A 984 45.20 25.81 -26.71
N GLY A 985 44.14 26.42 -27.26
CA GLY A 985 43.14 25.77 -28.11
C GLY A 985 42.00 25.06 -27.34
N LYS A 986 41.93 25.22 -26.01
CA LYS A 986 40.86 24.71 -25.15
C LYS A 986 39.67 25.66 -25.11
N GLN A 987 38.47 25.13 -24.88
CA GLN A 987 37.23 25.89 -24.91
C GLN A 987 36.32 25.48 -23.76
N GLY A 988 36.07 26.40 -22.83
CA GLY A 988 34.96 26.28 -21.87
C GLY A 988 33.66 26.81 -22.45
N TRP A 989 32.55 26.62 -21.73
CA TRP A 989 31.33 27.39 -21.95
C TRP A 989 30.51 27.53 -20.67
N LEU A 990 29.60 28.49 -20.67
CA LEU A 990 28.55 28.62 -19.66
C LEU A 990 27.21 28.97 -20.30
N LEU A 991 26.12 28.68 -19.59
CA LEU A 991 24.77 29.16 -19.91
C LEU A 991 24.13 29.70 -18.64
N LEU A 992 23.82 30.99 -18.63
CA LEU A 992 22.94 31.60 -17.63
C LEU A 992 21.52 31.69 -18.18
N ARG A 993 20.53 31.12 -17.49
CA ARG A 993 19.12 31.09 -17.92
C ARG A 993 18.16 31.20 -16.73
N ALA A 994 16.94 31.69 -16.95
CA ALA A 994 15.87 31.64 -15.95
C ALA A 994 15.15 30.28 -15.97
N SER A 995 14.72 29.80 -14.80
CA SER A 995 13.84 28.61 -14.72
C SER A 995 12.44 28.94 -15.25
N LEU A 996 11.84 27.98 -15.97
CA LEU A 996 10.50 28.11 -16.55
C LEU A 996 9.38 28.13 -15.49
N HIS A 997 9.64 27.52 -14.33
CA HIS A 997 8.62 27.20 -13.31
C HIS A 997 8.97 27.71 -11.91
N ASP A 998 10.25 27.80 -11.57
CA ASP A 998 10.74 28.15 -10.23
C ASP A 998 11.36 29.56 -10.21
N PRO A 999 11.40 30.26 -9.06
CA PRO A 999 12.10 31.54 -8.90
C PRO A 999 13.62 31.32 -8.80
N LEU A 1000 14.22 30.79 -9.86
CA LEU A 1000 15.63 30.44 -9.95
C LEU A 1000 16.27 30.97 -11.25
N LEU A 1001 17.49 31.46 -11.15
CA LEU A 1001 18.45 31.48 -12.25
C LEU A 1001 19.29 30.20 -12.18
N VAL A 1002 19.59 29.62 -13.34
CA VAL A 1002 20.41 28.42 -13.46
C VAL A 1002 21.64 28.79 -14.28
N LEU A 1003 22.82 28.50 -13.73
CA LEU A 1003 24.11 28.65 -14.38
C LEU A 1003 24.69 27.25 -14.62
N ASN A 1004 24.77 26.83 -15.87
CA ASN A 1004 25.52 25.64 -16.28
C ASN A 1004 26.92 26.08 -16.73
N VAL A 1005 27.97 25.35 -16.36
CA VAL A 1005 29.38 25.62 -16.74
C VAL A 1005 30.08 24.31 -17.11
N GLU A 1006 30.85 24.31 -18.19
CA GLU A 1006 31.82 23.25 -18.54
C GLU A 1006 33.19 23.87 -18.88
N SER A 1007 34.26 23.13 -18.62
CA SER A 1007 35.65 23.54 -18.88
C SER A 1007 36.51 22.35 -19.32
N ASP A 1008 37.43 22.60 -20.24
CA ASP A 1008 38.44 21.66 -20.74
C ASP A 1008 39.77 21.79 -19.97
N THR A 1009 39.77 22.56 -18.88
CA THR A 1009 40.96 22.94 -18.11
C THR A 1009 40.73 22.73 -16.62
N THR A 1010 41.67 22.06 -15.92
CA THR A 1010 41.60 21.93 -14.46
C THR A 1010 41.70 23.30 -13.78
N GLY A 1011 40.70 23.64 -12.96
CA GLY A 1011 40.50 24.96 -12.37
C GLY A 1011 39.80 25.98 -13.28
N GLY A 1012 39.51 25.64 -14.54
CA GLY A 1012 38.87 26.54 -15.49
C GLY A 1012 37.42 26.86 -15.13
N MET A 1013 36.67 25.88 -14.60
CA MET A 1013 35.32 26.13 -14.08
C MET A 1013 35.34 27.18 -12.96
N ARG A 1014 36.32 27.11 -12.04
CA ARG A 1014 36.47 28.10 -10.96
C ARG A 1014 36.75 29.50 -11.54
N GLY A 1015 37.66 29.60 -12.51
CA GLY A 1015 37.94 30.87 -13.21
C GLY A 1015 36.75 31.46 -13.98
N ILE A 1016 35.84 30.62 -14.49
CA ILE A 1016 34.57 31.07 -15.08
C ILE A 1016 33.61 31.56 -13.99
N VAL A 1017 33.42 30.78 -12.92
CA VAL A 1017 32.48 31.10 -11.84
C VAL A 1017 32.89 32.36 -11.07
N ASP A 1018 34.18 32.59 -10.81
CA ASP A 1018 34.68 33.81 -10.17
C ASP A 1018 34.34 35.07 -10.97
N LYS A 1019 34.46 35.01 -12.30
CA LYS A 1019 34.06 36.12 -13.18
C LYS A 1019 32.56 36.35 -13.16
N VAL A 1020 31.74 35.29 -13.20
CA VAL A 1020 30.28 35.42 -13.08
C VAL A 1020 29.88 35.97 -11.70
N SER A 1021 30.59 35.58 -10.64
CA SER A 1021 30.39 36.12 -9.29
C SER A 1021 30.68 37.63 -9.24
N SER A 1022 31.74 38.10 -9.89
CA SER A 1022 32.01 39.55 -9.97
C SER A 1022 30.92 40.36 -10.68
N PHE A 1023 30.25 39.80 -11.70
CA PHE A 1023 29.11 40.44 -12.36
C PHE A 1023 27.93 40.65 -11.38
N PHE A 1024 27.64 39.64 -10.54
CA PHE A 1024 26.62 39.77 -9.50
C PHE A 1024 27.05 40.75 -8.39
N GLY A 1025 28.31 40.72 -7.96
CA GLY A 1025 28.81 41.64 -6.92
C GLY A 1025 28.91 43.11 -7.35
N ALA A 1026 28.96 43.39 -8.66
CA ALA A 1026 29.01 44.75 -9.21
C ALA A 1026 27.63 45.44 -9.35
N SER A 1027 26.53 44.72 -9.10
CA SER A 1027 25.17 45.17 -9.41
C SER A 1027 24.18 44.87 -8.27
N ASP A 1028 23.18 45.74 -8.06
CA ASP A 1028 22.15 45.58 -7.01
C ASP A 1028 21.02 44.61 -7.44
N TYR A 1029 21.39 43.38 -7.83
CA TYR A 1029 20.47 42.33 -8.26
C TYR A 1029 19.88 41.54 -7.09
N LYS A 1030 18.59 41.21 -7.16
CA LYS A 1030 17.88 40.50 -6.07
C LYS A 1030 18.00 38.98 -6.23
N VAL A 1031 19.23 38.50 -6.20
CA VAL A 1031 19.58 37.09 -6.39
C VAL A 1031 20.53 36.62 -5.28
N ASP A 1032 20.31 35.39 -4.81
CA ASP A 1032 21.22 34.67 -3.93
C ASP A 1032 22.32 33.99 -4.77
N SER A 1033 23.49 34.62 -4.83
CA SER A 1033 24.68 34.13 -5.55
C SER A 1033 25.64 33.32 -4.67
N SER A 1034 25.32 33.05 -3.40
CA SER A 1034 26.22 32.39 -2.44
C SER A 1034 26.78 31.04 -2.91
N GLN A 1035 26.01 30.26 -3.67
CA GLN A 1035 26.47 29.00 -4.28
C GLN A 1035 27.67 29.13 -5.22
N LEU A 1036 27.96 30.34 -5.73
CA LEU A 1036 29.13 30.60 -6.57
C LEU A 1036 30.41 30.76 -5.72
N GLU A 1037 30.28 31.14 -4.45
CA GLU A 1037 31.40 31.34 -3.51
C GLU A 1037 31.84 30.02 -2.86
N ASP A 1038 30.90 29.08 -2.67
CA ASP A 1038 31.08 27.75 -2.03
C ASP A 1038 32.03 26.77 -2.76
N LEU A 1039 32.67 27.16 -3.88
CA LEU A 1039 33.69 26.37 -4.59
C LEU A 1039 35.08 26.42 -3.89
N HIS A 1040 35.14 26.45 -2.56
CA HIS A 1040 36.36 26.65 -1.75
C HIS A 1040 36.69 25.48 -0.81
#